data_AF-G2PZM0-F1
#
_entry.id   AF-G2PZM0-F1
#
_cell.length_a   1.000
_cell.length_b   1.000
_cell.length_c   1.000
_cell.angle_alpha   90.00
_cell.angle_beta   90.00
_cell.angle_gamma   90.00
#
_symmetry.space_group_name_H-M   'P 1'
#
loop_
_entity.id
_entity.type
_entity.pdbx_description
1 polymer ?
#
loop_
_entity_poly.entity_id
_entity_poly.type
_entity_poly.pdbx_seq_one_letter_code
_entity_poly.pdbx_strand_id
1 'polypeptide(L)'
;MDKQRLAALLQESQVPNTQNLKAVTAELQKNYYSHPESLLLLIEIVATHQDVNVRQQAAVQAARLAVKHWEKIPKEQKPAVRQHLVQATMNEQTPRARHANSRLVAAVAAIDLEDGEWPDLIPALFNLASSNEVAQREVGSYIIFSLLEENPTSFADHMSKLLELFGHTLRDPQSADVRINSMMSIGAMLLLFEPLEDEESVATLQSLIPPMVDVLKDAVQTGDDEKTGQAFEVFQQFLAYESALIGKYLKDLVQFMIDLAANKQAEDDVRSQALAFLAQTVRYRRMKIQGMKDMGQQLTQKSLLILTEIDDDEDDDDMGPARSALALLDQLANDLPPRQVIVPLLDALPKFATSSEPGYRKAGILALGTVVEGAPDFIASQVKAIMPMALNLLNDPDVGVRHTALIGLARLADDIAEELTPYNEPVLTALVKNLQAAMTPTADQKLAKKNIEIIRSVCGALDAMSEGLDADFMKQNAGDLINNIGALISHDDYKVKVAACGAIGAIAECLGEDFKPYFEQTMRALGAYLTIKDSEDDLSLRSGVCDSVGRIATAVGAQSFQPYVVDLMRSSEEALHLDNSRLKESSFILWSALAKVYEREFAPFLPGVFNGLFESLKLEEEEIKLKLSEEEKGIVGTDNEVITGGKKLTIKNSNDDDEIFMSDDDDDEYDDFGVSVEALEKEVALEILGDVITYACGTQEIAEYLEKAIESISPLAEHTYEGCRKAAIATLWRSYARVWQLMEQETGTNWEPGLPLKQSPTVTLVKLGEIVSKATLSLWHEEADRAVVTEINRNVAATLKTCGPAILAQEDFMKEVVTVISTIITRSHPCQQDLGDEDEEQEVEGSSEYDWLVIDTALDVVIGLAVALGSGFAELWKIFEKPILRFAASESENIERSTAVGVIAECAANMEAAVTPYTEKLLKLLLKRLSDTDPETKSNAAYATGQLILNSTDSNTYLPHYNTILQKLEPMLHINEARLKDNAAGCISRMTMAHPDRIPLGQVLPALVDLLPLKEDYEENSPVYECISKLYENNEPTIQQLTPKLIPVFEAVLSPPTEQLDDETREIVRKTVYHLYNANQGFFSNNPNVLKLAGVA
;
A
#
# COMPACT_ATOMS: atom_id res chain seq x y z
N MET A 1 31.13 -47.77 -0.68
CA MET A 1 30.11 -47.21 0.22
C MET A 1 29.09 -48.31 0.53
N ASP A 2 28.55 -48.39 1.76
CA ASP A 2 27.72 -49.52 2.22
C ASP A 2 26.22 -49.24 2.04
N LYS A 3 25.56 -50.01 1.16
CA LYS A 3 24.12 -49.91 0.88
C LYS A 3 23.26 -50.24 2.10
N GLN A 4 23.65 -51.24 2.90
CA GLN A 4 22.85 -51.68 4.05
C GLN A 4 22.88 -50.62 5.14
N ARG A 5 24.03 -49.97 5.35
CA ARG A 5 24.12 -48.86 6.30
C ARG A 5 23.36 -47.63 5.83
N LEU A 6 23.37 -47.30 4.53
CA LEU A 6 22.56 -46.21 3.98
C LEU A 6 21.06 -46.46 4.18
N ALA A 7 20.57 -47.67 3.85
CA ALA A 7 19.17 -48.03 4.05
C ALA A 7 18.77 -47.98 5.55
N ALA A 8 19.66 -48.40 6.45
CA ALA A 8 19.43 -48.30 7.90
C ALA A 8 19.36 -46.84 8.36
N LEU A 9 20.22 -45.95 7.85
CA LEU A 9 20.17 -44.52 8.18
C LEU A 9 18.86 -43.86 7.69
N LEU A 10 18.39 -44.20 6.49
CA LEU A 10 17.09 -43.73 5.98
C LEU A 10 15.90 -44.25 6.78
N GLN A 11 16.04 -45.41 7.42
CA GLN A 11 15.04 -45.94 8.33
C GLN A 11 15.11 -45.28 9.71
N GLU A 12 16.32 -45.02 10.22
CA GLU A 12 16.57 -44.30 11.47
C GLU A 12 16.07 -42.86 11.41
N SER A 13 16.10 -42.21 10.23
CA SER A 13 15.59 -40.84 10.03
C SER A 13 14.07 -40.73 10.07
N GLN A 14 13.33 -41.84 10.01
CA GLN A 14 11.86 -41.85 10.08
C GLN A 14 11.34 -41.88 11.53
N VAL A 15 12.23 -41.99 12.51
CA VAL A 15 11.87 -42.05 13.93
C VAL A 15 11.85 -40.63 14.50
N PRO A 16 10.74 -40.16 15.09
CA PRO A 16 10.63 -38.81 15.66
C PRO A 16 11.46 -38.71 16.95
N ASN A 17 12.76 -38.45 16.80
CA ASN A 17 13.71 -38.15 17.88
C ASN A 17 14.73 -37.12 17.40
N THR A 18 14.61 -35.89 17.88
CA THR A 18 15.38 -34.73 17.41
C THR A 18 16.90 -34.90 17.54
N GLN A 19 17.39 -35.56 18.61
CA GLN A 19 18.83 -35.80 18.79
C GLN A 19 19.35 -36.87 17.85
N ASN A 20 18.56 -37.94 17.64
CA ASN A 20 18.91 -39.00 16.71
C ASN A 20 18.88 -38.51 15.26
N LEU A 21 17.87 -37.71 14.90
CA LEU A 21 17.70 -37.15 13.57
C LEU A 21 18.88 -36.24 13.19
N LYS A 22 19.31 -35.34 14.09
CA LYS A 22 20.52 -34.51 13.88
C LYS A 22 21.77 -35.35 13.62
N ALA A 23 21.96 -36.44 14.38
CA ALA A 23 23.10 -37.33 14.20
C ALA A 23 23.04 -38.10 12.88
N VAL A 24 21.86 -38.61 12.50
CA VAL A 24 21.62 -39.33 11.24
C VAL A 24 21.81 -38.40 10.03
N THR A 25 21.26 -37.19 10.07
CA THR A 25 21.41 -36.18 9.00
C THR A 25 22.88 -35.79 8.82
N ALA A 26 23.61 -35.53 9.90
CA ALA A 26 25.04 -35.21 9.83
C ALA A 26 25.87 -36.37 9.21
N GLU A 27 25.53 -37.62 9.55
CA GLU A 27 26.16 -38.81 8.98
C GLU A 27 25.85 -38.96 7.48
N LEU A 28 24.59 -38.77 7.08
CA LEU A 28 24.15 -38.80 5.70
C LEU A 28 24.84 -37.72 4.85
N GLN A 29 24.85 -36.46 5.33
CA GLN A 29 25.49 -35.35 4.62
C GLN A 29 26.99 -35.56 4.44
N LYS A 30 27.68 -35.93 5.52
CA LYS A 30 29.14 -36.02 5.53
C LYS A 30 29.66 -37.20 4.73
N ASN A 31 29.09 -38.39 4.96
CA ASN A 31 29.67 -39.66 4.49
C ASN A 31 28.95 -40.28 3.29
N TYR A 32 27.76 -39.80 2.94
CA TYR A 32 27.00 -40.30 1.79
C TYR A 32 26.70 -39.18 0.77
N TYR A 33 25.85 -38.22 1.08
CA TYR A 33 25.31 -37.25 0.12
C TYR A 33 26.36 -36.37 -0.59
N SER A 34 27.56 -36.25 -0.02
CA SER A 34 28.70 -35.57 -0.65
C SER A 34 29.34 -36.35 -1.81
N HIS A 35 29.01 -37.63 -2.00
CA HIS A 35 29.68 -38.55 -2.94
C HIS A 35 28.74 -39.01 -4.07
N PRO A 36 29.16 -39.00 -5.36
CA PRO A 36 28.30 -39.39 -6.48
C PRO A 36 27.80 -40.84 -6.43
N GLU A 37 28.58 -41.77 -5.85
CA GLU A 37 28.19 -43.18 -5.73
C GLU A 37 26.93 -43.39 -4.88
N SER A 38 26.61 -42.42 -4.01
CA SER A 38 25.39 -42.44 -3.20
C SER A 38 24.13 -42.42 -4.07
N LEU A 39 24.14 -41.70 -5.19
CA LEU A 39 23.01 -41.63 -6.09
C LEU A 39 22.65 -43.00 -6.64
N LEU A 40 23.65 -43.76 -7.10
CA LEU A 40 23.45 -45.13 -7.60
C LEU A 40 22.96 -46.08 -6.52
N LEU A 41 23.48 -45.94 -5.29
CA LEU A 41 23.04 -46.75 -4.15
C LEU A 41 21.59 -46.45 -3.75
N LEU A 42 21.18 -45.17 -3.76
CA LEU A 42 19.80 -44.78 -3.49
C LEU A 42 18.87 -45.32 -4.58
N ILE A 43 19.22 -45.19 -5.86
CA ILE A 43 18.44 -45.76 -6.97
C ILE A 43 18.34 -47.30 -6.84
N GLU A 44 19.40 -47.97 -6.41
CA GLU A 44 19.35 -49.41 -6.14
C GLU A 44 18.42 -49.75 -4.96
N ILE A 45 18.40 -48.93 -3.90
CA ILE A 45 17.46 -49.07 -2.78
C ILE A 45 16.02 -48.90 -3.26
N VAL A 46 15.76 -47.87 -4.07
CA VAL A 46 14.46 -47.65 -4.74
C VAL A 46 14.01 -48.87 -5.53
N ALA A 47 14.91 -49.52 -6.27
CA ALA A 47 14.54 -50.66 -7.10
C ALA A 47 14.38 -51.99 -6.33
N THR A 48 15.00 -52.15 -5.15
CA THR A 48 15.20 -53.48 -4.54
C THR A 48 14.79 -53.64 -3.08
N HIS A 49 14.64 -52.54 -2.32
CA HIS A 49 14.36 -52.62 -0.88
C HIS A 49 12.92 -53.05 -0.59
N GLN A 50 12.70 -53.85 0.44
CA GLN A 50 11.38 -54.42 0.74
C GLN A 50 10.45 -53.42 1.47
N ASP A 51 11.03 -52.56 2.30
CA ASP A 51 10.29 -51.52 3.04
C ASP A 51 9.95 -50.35 2.11
N VAL A 52 8.66 -50.04 2.00
CA VAL A 52 8.09 -48.97 1.15
C VAL A 52 8.57 -47.59 1.60
N ASN A 53 8.63 -47.33 2.91
CA ASN A 53 9.00 -46.01 3.42
C ASN A 53 10.48 -45.73 3.15
N VAL A 54 11.33 -46.76 3.27
CA VAL A 54 12.75 -46.66 2.91
C VAL A 54 12.93 -46.44 1.40
N ARG A 55 12.11 -47.09 0.56
CA ARG A 55 12.14 -46.83 -0.90
C ARG A 55 11.71 -45.41 -1.23
N GLN A 56 10.61 -44.94 -0.65
CA GLN A 56 10.12 -43.57 -0.84
C GLN A 56 11.19 -42.55 -0.44
N GLN A 57 11.75 -42.69 0.77
CA GLN A 57 12.80 -41.77 1.24
C GLN A 57 14.06 -41.83 0.37
N ALA A 58 14.44 -43.03 -0.09
CA ALA A 58 15.56 -43.17 -1.01
C ALA A 58 15.29 -42.47 -2.35
N ALA A 59 14.07 -42.54 -2.88
CA ALA A 59 13.70 -41.89 -4.14
C ALA A 59 13.76 -40.37 -4.02
N VAL A 60 13.22 -39.81 -2.94
CA VAL A 60 13.26 -38.37 -2.66
C VAL A 60 14.69 -37.87 -2.54
N GLN A 61 15.51 -38.55 -1.74
CA GLN A 61 16.90 -38.15 -1.55
C GLN A 61 17.74 -38.35 -2.82
N ALA A 62 17.43 -39.38 -3.62
CA ALA A 62 18.06 -39.57 -4.92
C ALA A 62 17.69 -38.44 -5.90
N ALA A 63 16.44 -37.97 -5.91
CA ALA A 63 16.01 -36.89 -6.81
C ALA A 63 16.81 -35.62 -6.54
N ARG A 64 16.92 -35.22 -5.25
CA ARG A 64 17.77 -34.10 -4.81
C ARG A 64 19.23 -34.26 -5.22
N LEU A 65 19.78 -35.47 -5.10
CA LEU A 65 21.17 -35.74 -5.46
C LEU A 65 21.41 -35.89 -6.96
N ALA A 66 20.38 -36.16 -7.76
CA ALA A 66 20.48 -36.29 -9.21
C ALA A 66 21.02 -35.00 -9.83
N VAL A 67 20.46 -33.84 -9.47
CA VAL A 67 20.88 -32.50 -9.90
C VAL A 67 22.38 -32.27 -9.69
N LYS A 68 22.94 -32.77 -8.57
CA LYS A 68 24.34 -32.53 -8.20
C LYS A 68 25.32 -33.56 -8.78
N HIS A 69 24.89 -34.79 -8.96
CA HIS A 69 25.80 -35.93 -9.14
C HIS A 69 25.55 -36.73 -10.42
N TRP A 70 24.43 -36.55 -11.10
CA TRP A 70 24.09 -37.36 -12.28
C TRP A 70 25.11 -37.24 -13.42
N GLU A 71 25.61 -36.03 -13.70
CA GLU A 71 26.68 -35.79 -14.68
C GLU A 71 27.99 -36.54 -14.36
N LYS A 72 28.25 -36.78 -13.07
CA LYS A 72 29.47 -37.46 -12.59
C LYS A 72 29.38 -38.99 -12.72
N ILE A 73 28.21 -39.53 -13.07
CA ILE A 73 28.01 -40.95 -13.31
C ILE A 73 28.61 -41.34 -14.67
N PRO A 74 29.41 -42.43 -14.76
CA PRO A 74 29.97 -42.88 -16.03
C PRO A 74 28.90 -43.13 -17.11
N LYS A 75 29.13 -42.61 -18.32
CA LYS A 75 28.17 -42.68 -19.44
C LYS A 75 27.74 -44.12 -19.78
N GLU A 76 28.60 -45.10 -19.57
CA GLU A 76 28.29 -46.52 -19.84
C GLU A 76 27.28 -47.11 -18.85
N GLN A 77 27.11 -46.51 -17.67
CA GLN A 77 26.18 -46.98 -16.63
C GLN A 77 24.81 -46.33 -16.75
N LYS A 78 24.73 -45.09 -17.25
CA LYS A 78 23.48 -44.31 -17.35
C LYS A 78 22.34 -45.08 -18.02
N PRO A 79 22.51 -45.78 -19.17
CA PRO A 79 21.41 -46.50 -19.83
C PRO A 79 20.77 -47.59 -18.97
N ALA A 80 21.57 -48.35 -18.22
CA ALA A 80 21.06 -49.40 -17.34
C ALA A 80 20.33 -48.81 -16.12
N VAL A 81 20.84 -47.69 -15.59
CA VAL A 81 20.21 -46.98 -14.47
C VAL A 81 18.84 -46.43 -14.87
N ARG A 82 18.75 -45.75 -16.02
CA ARG A 82 17.49 -45.25 -16.61
C ARG A 82 16.46 -46.38 -16.74
N GLN A 83 16.87 -47.51 -17.33
CA GLN A 83 15.99 -48.66 -17.53
C GLN A 83 15.49 -49.23 -16.19
N HIS A 84 16.37 -49.43 -15.21
CA HIS A 84 15.99 -49.95 -13.90
C HIS A 84 15.08 -48.99 -13.14
N LEU A 85 15.32 -47.69 -13.23
CA LEU A 85 14.51 -46.68 -12.57
C LEU A 85 13.07 -46.64 -13.13
N VAL A 86 12.92 -46.61 -14.46
CA VAL A 86 11.59 -46.67 -15.09
C VAL A 86 10.90 -47.99 -14.75
N GLN A 87 11.61 -49.12 -14.80
CA GLN A 87 11.02 -50.42 -14.45
C GLN A 87 10.59 -50.49 -12.97
N ALA A 88 11.38 -49.92 -12.06
CA ALA A 88 11.03 -49.84 -10.64
C ALA A 88 9.79 -48.97 -10.42
N THR A 89 9.70 -47.84 -11.12
CA THR A 89 8.52 -46.95 -11.09
C THR A 89 7.27 -47.66 -11.59
N MET A 90 7.35 -48.37 -12.72
CA MET A 90 6.23 -49.14 -13.28
C MET A 90 5.78 -50.31 -12.41
N ASN A 91 6.68 -50.87 -11.59
CA ASN A 91 6.38 -52.00 -10.72
C ASN A 91 5.89 -51.58 -9.32
N GLU A 92 6.08 -50.32 -8.94
CA GLU A 92 5.72 -49.84 -7.60
C GLU A 92 4.20 -49.80 -7.44
N GLN A 93 3.71 -50.44 -6.38
CA GLN A 93 2.27 -50.58 -6.13
C GLN A 93 1.73 -49.46 -5.26
N THR A 94 2.58 -48.83 -4.44
CA THR A 94 2.17 -47.77 -3.51
C THR A 94 2.19 -46.40 -4.21
N PRO A 95 1.07 -45.64 -4.26
CA PRO A 95 1.01 -44.34 -4.93
C PRO A 95 2.11 -43.36 -4.49
N ARG A 96 2.30 -43.14 -3.18
CA ARG A 96 3.33 -42.23 -2.64
C ARG A 96 4.76 -42.58 -3.08
N ALA A 97 5.14 -43.86 -2.97
CA ALA A 97 6.46 -44.31 -3.42
C ALA A 97 6.59 -44.23 -4.95
N ARG A 98 5.48 -44.43 -5.68
CA ARG A 98 5.44 -44.30 -7.15
C ARG A 98 5.66 -42.86 -7.58
N HIS A 99 5.00 -41.89 -6.94
CA HIS A 99 5.20 -40.45 -7.19
C HIS A 99 6.65 -40.03 -6.90
N ALA A 100 7.22 -40.47 -5.77
CA ALA A 100 8.62 -40.21 -5.45
C ALA A 100 9.59 -40.78 -6.51
N ASN A 101 9.31 -42.00 -7.00
CA ASN A 101 10.09 -42.59 -8.10
C ASN A 101 9.93 -41.81 -9.40
N SER A 102 8.72 -41.34 -9.73
CA SER A 102 8.47 -40.51 -10.91
C SER A 102 9.19 -39.17 -10.86
N ARG A 103 9.24 -38.50 -9.71
CA ARG A 103 10.03 -37.27 -9.52
C ARG A 103 11.54 -37.53 -9.68
N LEU A 104 12.03 -38.67 -9.21
CA LEU A 104 13.41 -39.09 -9.48
C LEU A 104 13.65 -39.36 -10.97
N VAL A 105 12.69 -39.96 -11.69
CA VAL A 105 12.78 -40.09 -13.17
C VAL A 105 12.88 -38.70 -13.81
N ALA A 106 12.04 -37.76 -13.41
CA ALA A 106 12.03 -36.40 -13.93
C ALA A 106 13.35 -35.66 -13.68
N ALA A 107 13.88 -35.67 -12.45
CA ALA A 107 15.15 -35.04 -12.10
C ALA A 107 16.35 -35.57 -12.91
N VAL A 108 16.35 -36.88 -13.22
CA VAL A 108 17.36 -37.49 -14.09
C VAL A 108 17.12 -37.12 -15.56
N ALA A 109 15.86 -37.14 -15.98
CA ALA A 109 15.46 -36.88 -17.36
C ALA A 109 15.71 -35.43 -17.79
N ALA A 110 15.46 -34.44 -16.92
CA ALA A 110 15.69 -33.03 -17.22
C ALA A 110 17.15 -32.78 -17.65
N ILE A 111 18.10 -33.30 -16.88
CA ILE A 111 19.54 -33.20 -17.19
C ILE A 111 19.88 -33.94 -18.48
N ASP A 112 19.39 -35.17 -18.64
CA ASP A 112 19.73 -35.98 -19.81
C ASP A 112 19.15 -35.40 -21.11
N LEU A 113 17.94 -34.85 -21.09
CA LEU A 113 17.30 -34.27 -22.27
C LEU A 113 17.99 -32.98 -22.72
N GLU A 114 18.43 -32.13 -21.79
CA GLU A 114 19.27 -30.96 -22.10
C GLU A 114 20.59 -31.36 -22.79
N ASP A 115 21.19 -32.47 -22.37
CA ASP A 115 22.40 -33.05 -22.99
C ASP A 115 22.13 -33.77 -24.33
N GLY A 116 20.87 -33.85 -24.78
CA GLY A 116 20.45 -34.64 -25.93
C GLY A 116 20.56 -36.16 -25.72
N GLU A 117 20.62 -36.61 -24.48
CA GLU A 117 20.59 -38.00 -24.05
C GLU A 117 19.15 -38.46 -23.74
N TRP A 118 18.91 -39.78 -23.71
CA TRP A 118 17.59 -40.39 -23.44
C TRP A 118 16.41 -39.95 -24.37
N PRO A 119 16.60 -39.83 -25.70
CA PRO A 119 15.57 -39.31 -26.62
C PRO A 119 14.29 -40.17 -26.72
N ASP A 120 14.36 -41.45 -26.32
CA ASP A 120 13.23 -42.37 -26.37
C ASP A 120 12.24 -42.20 -25.21
N LEU A 121 12.58 -41.40 -24.17
CA LEU A 121 11.73 -41.24 -22.99
C LEU A 121 10.40 -40.56 -23.31
N ILE A 122 10.43 -39.38 -23.92
CA ILE A 122 9.22 -38.60 -24.22
C ILE A 122 8.23 -39.40 -25.11
N PRO A 123 8.67 -40.04 -26.22
CA PRO A 123 7.79 -40.94 -26.97
C PRO A 123 7.20 -42.09 -26.15
N ALA A 124 7.96 -42.65 -25.20
CA ALA A 124 7.47 -43.71 -24.32
C ALA A 124 6.41 -43.18 -23.33
N LEU A 125 6.60 -41.99 -22.79
CA LEU A 125 5.64 -41.35 -21.88
C LEU A 125 4.29 -41.09 -22.57
N PHE A 126 4.30 -40.59 -23.82
CA PHE A 126 3.06 -40.43 -24.60
C PHE A 126 2.29 -41.74 -24.78
N ASN A 127 3.00 -42.85 -25.02
CA ASN A 127 2.39 -44.17 -25.14
C ASN A 127 1.83 -44.67 -23.80
N LEU A 128 2.52 -44.42 -22.70
CA LEU A 128 2.05 -44.79 -21.35
C LEU A 128 0.79 -44.02 -20.97
N ALA A 129 0.81 -42.69 -21.16
CA ALA A 129 -0.33 -41.81 -20.88
C ALA A 129 -1.57 -42.13 -21.74
N SER A 130 -1.38 -42.78 -22.89
CA SER A 130 -2.46 -43.22 -23.79
C SER A 130 -2.79 -44.72 -23.70
N SER A 131 -2.25 -45.43 -22.71
CA SER A 131 -2.43 -46.89 -22.58
C SER A 131 -3.87 -47.27 -22.23
N ASN A 132 -4.31 -48.47 -22.61
CA ASN A 132 -5.60 -49.01 -22.14
C ASN A 132 -5.57 -49.39 -20.64
N GLU A 133 -4.38 -49.55 -20.06
CA GLU A 133 -4.19 -49.89 -18.64
C GLU A 133 -4.14 -48.63 -17.78
N VAL A 134 -5.07 -48.50 -16.82
CA VAL A 134 -5.21 -47.32 -15.95
C VAL A 134 -3.91 -46.99 -15.21
N ALA A 135 -3.28 -48.00 -14.58
CA ALA A 135 -2.04 -47.81 -13.84
C ALA A 135 -0.87 -47.31 -14.71
N GLN A 136 -0.87 -47.64 -16.01
CA GLN A 136 0.15 -47.13 -16.93
C GLN A 136 -0.11 -45.67 -17.29
N ARG A 137 -1.38 -45.29 -17.45
CA ARG A 137 -1.76 -43.90 -17.71
C ARG A 137 -1.43 -43.00 -16.52
N GLU A 138 -1.73 -43.44 -15.30
CA GLU A 138 -1.40 -42.71 -14.06
C GLU A 138 0.10 -42.44 -13.93
N VAL A 139 0.94 -43.45 -14.19
CA VAL A 139 2.39 -43.29 -14.17
C VAL A 139 2.87 -42.39 -15.30
N GLY A 140 2.38 -42.62 -16.51
CA GLY A 140 2.76 -41.83 -17.68
C GLY A 140 2.43 -40.35 -17.50
N SER A 141 1.20 -40.02 -17.05
CA SER A 141 0.77 -38.64 -16.83
C SER A 141 1.52 -37.98 -15.68
N TYR A 142 1.79 -38.70 -14.58
CA TYR A 142 2.53 -38.12 -13.45
C TYR A 142 4.00 -37.84 -13.79
N ILE A 143 4.67 -38.73 -14.55
CA ILE A 143 6.05 -38.46 -15.00
C ILE A 143 6.09 -37.27 -15.97
N ILE A 144 5.09 -37.14 -16.87
CA ILE A 144 4.97 -35.95 -17.74
C ILE A 144 4.85 -34.69 -16.90
N PHE A 145 3.92 -34.68 -15.93
CA PHE A 145 3.74 -33.57 -15.00
C PHE A 145 5.06 -33.24 -14.27
N SER A 146 5.69 -34.21 -13.60
CA SER A 146 6.93 -33.98 -12.86
C SER A 146 8.08 -33.47 -13.75
N LEU A 147 8.14 -33.87 -15.02
CA LEU A 147 9.15 -33.39 -15.94
C LEU A 147 8.87 -31.95 -16.42
N LEU A 148 7.59 -31.58 -16.61
CA LEU A 148 7.19 -30.22 -16.91
C LEU A 148 7.43 -29.27 -15.72
N GLU A 149 7.15 -29.74 -14.49
CA GLU A 149 7.41 -29.02 -13.24
C GLU A 149 8.92 -28.74 -13.05
N GLU A 150 9.77 -29.73 -13.34
CA GLU A 150 11.24 -29.61 -13.21
C GLU A 150 11.85 -28.76 -14.33
N ASN A 151 11.52 -29.06 -15.60
CA ASN A 151 11.98 -28.30 -16.75
C ASN A 151 10.99 -28.39 -17.93
N PRO A 152 10.12 -27.38 -18.11
CA PRO A 152 9.09 -27.38 -19.14
C PRO A 152 9.67 -27.28 -20.56
N THR A 153 10.86 -26.69 -20.73
CA THR A 153 11.51 -26.49 -22.04
C THR A 153 11.85 -27.82 -22.73
N SER A 154 11.98 -28.91 -21.97
CA SER A 154 12.16 -30.28 -22.49
C SER A 154 11.06 -30.72 -23.45
N PHE A 155 9.89 -30.06 -23.40
CA PHE A 155 8.74 -30.35 -24.25
C PHE A 155 8.42 -29.27 -25.29
N ALA A 156 9.27 -28.26 -25.48
CA ALA A 156 9.03 -27.16 -26.43
C ALA A 156 8.70 -27.68 -27.85
N ASP A 157 9.43 -28.69 -28.35
CA ASP A 157 9.20 -29.31 -29.67
C ASP A 157 7.96 -30.26 -29.71
N HIS A 158 7.24 -30.38 -28.60
CA HIS A 158 6.17 -31.36 -28.40
C HIS A 158 4.86 -30.75 -27.87
N MET A 159 4.76 -29.42 -27.78
CA MET A 159 3.58 -28.72 -27.25
C MET A 159 2.27 -29.16 -27.91
N SER A 160 2.22 -29.21 -29.25
CA SER A 160 1.02 -29.64 -29.99
C SER A 160 0.55 -31.06 -29.62
N LYS A 161 1.49 -31.99 -29.40
CA LYS A 161 1.17 -33.36 -29.00
C LYS A 161 0.72 -33.44 -27.54
N LEU A 162 1.30 -32.62 -26.66
CA LEU A 162 0.85 -32.53 -25.26
C LEU A 162 -0.58 -31.99 -25.20
N LEU A 163 -0.88 -30.93 -25.93
CA LEU A 163 -2.23 -30.37 -26.01
C LEU A 163 -3.26 -31.39 -26.55
N GLU A 164 -2.89 -32.16 -27.59
CA GLU A 164 -3.73 -33.27 -28.09
C GLU A 164 -3.95 -34.34 -27.02
N LEU A 165 -2.88 -34.77 -26.32
CA LEU A 165 -2.95 -35.73 -25.23
C LEU A 165 -3.89 -35.23 -24.12
N PHE A 166 -3.71 -34.00 -23.65
CA PHE A 166 -4.49 -33.41 -22.56
C PHE A 166 -5.97 -33.24 -22.93
N GLY A 167 -6.27 -32.98 -24.21
CA GLY A 167 -7.64 -33.01 -24.73
C GLY A 167 -8.36 -34.34 -24.47
N HIS A 168 -7.63 -35.45 -24.41
CA HIS A 168 -8.15 -36.77 -24.08
C HIS A 168 -8.05 -37.09 -22.59
N THR A 169 -6.90 -36.86 -21.95
CA THR A 169 -6.63 -37.30 -20.57
C THR A 169 -7.34 -36.48 -19.49
N LEU A 170 -7.67 -35.20 -19.75
CA LEU A 170 -8.57 -34.42 -18.87
C LEU A 170 -9.98 -35.02 -18.78
N ARG A 171 -10.36 -35.86 -19.75
CA ARG A 171 -11.65 -36.55 -19.81
C ARG A 171 -11.50 -38.05 -19.56
N ASP A 172 -10.42 -38.49 -18.89
CA ASP A 172 -10.22 -39.90 -18.57
C ASP A 172 -11.43 -40.44 -17.78
N PRO A 173 -12.13 -41.48 -18.29
CA PRO A 173 -13.36 -41.95 -17.67
C PRO A 173 -13.13 -42.87 -16.45
N GLN A 174 -11.88 -43.24 -16.16
CA GLN A 174 -11.53 -44.27 -15.17
C GLN A 174 -10.66 -43.76 -14.02
N SER A 175 -9.85 -42.72 -14.21
CA SER A 175 -8.91 -42.24 -13.19
C SER A 175 -8.95 -40.72 -13.01
N ALA A 176 -9.25 -40.28 -11.79
CA ALA A 176 -9.17 -38.88 -11.38
C ALA A 176 -7.72 -38.40 -11.35
N ASP A 177 -6.77 -39.27 -10.99
CA ASP A 177 -5.34 -38.97 -10.95
C ASP A 177 -4.81 -38.62 -12.35
N VAL A 178 -5.27 -39.32 -13.39
CA VAL A 178 -4.91 -38.96 -14.78
C VAL A 178 -5.45 -37.58 -15.15
N ARG A 179 -6.69 -37.25 -14.74
CA ARG A 179 -7.30 -35.94 -15.02
C ARG A 179 -6.54 -34.82 -14.33
N ILE A 180 -6.25 -34.94 -13.03
CA ILE A 180 -5.55 -33.89 -12.27
C ILE A 180 -4.08 -33.75 -12.69
N ASN A 181 -3.36 -34.84 -12.93
CA ASN A 181 -1.99 -34.77 -13.47
C ASN A 181 -1.94 -34.03 -14.82
N SER A 182 -2.97 -34.18 -15.65
CA SER A 182 -3.07 -33.46 -16.92
C SER A 182 -3.32 -31.97 -16.72
N MET A 183 -4.15 -31.61 -15.73
CA MET A 183 -4.40 -30.22 -15.35
C MET A 183 -3.15 -29.57 -14.76
N MET A 184 -2.44 -30.24 -13.84
CA MET A 184 -1.17 -29.76 -13.28
C MET A 184 -0.08 -29.63 -14.35
N SER A 185 -0.02 -30.57 -15.31
CA SER A 185 0.86 -30.46 -16.47
C SER A 185 0.57 -29.22 -17.32
N ILE A 186 -0.70 -28.85 -17.47
CA ILE A 186 -1.09 -27.62 -18.19
C ILE A 186 -0.58 -26.38 -17.44
N GLY A 187 -0.77 -26.33 -16.11
CA GLY A 187 -0.24 -25.25 -15.27
C GLY A 187 1.27 -25.09 -15.42
N ALA A 188 2.01 -26.19 -15.31
CA ALA A 188 3.47 -26.21 -15.43
C ALA A 188 4.01 -25.84 -16.83
N MET A 189 3.18 -25.82 -17.88
CA MET A 189 3.61 -25.44 -19.22
C MET A 189 3.20 -24.03 -19.65
N LEU A 190 2.50 -23.26 -18.80
CA LEU A 190 1.98 -21.94 -19.18
C LEU A 190 3.09 -20.99 -19.65
N LEU A 191 4.26 -21.04 -19.03
CA LEU A 191 5.44 -20.24 -19.42
C LEU A 191 6.03 -20.57 -20.81
N LEU A 192 5.60 -21.66 -21.45
CA LEU A 192 6.05 -22.03 -22.79
C LEU A 192 5.23 -21.37 -23.89
N PHE A 193 4.08 -20.77 -23.54
CA PHE A 193 3.23 -20.12 -24.52
C PHE A 193 3.72 -18.71 -24.79
N GLU A 194 3.79 -18.36 -26.07
CA GLU A 194 4.07 -17.01 -26.56
C GLU A 194 2.83 -16.55 -27.35
N PRO A 195 1.82 -15.95 -26.69
CA PRO A 195 0.52 -15.64 -27.30
C PRO A 195 0.58 -14.76 -28.55
N LEU A 196 1.56 -13.86 -28.62
CA LEU A 196 1.78 -13.00 -29.79
C LEU A 196 2.36 -13.76 -31.00
N GLU A 197 3.00 -14.91 -30.79
CA GLU A 197 3.67 -15.68 -31.83
C GLU A 197 2.88 -16.93 -32.27
N ASP A 198 2.12 -17.56 -31.36
CA ASP A 198 1.39 -18.81 -31.62
C ASP A 198 -0.08 -18.79 -31.15
N GLU A 199 -0.91 -18.03 -31.89
CA GLU A 199 -2.37 -17.96 -31.65
C GLU A 199 -3.08 -19.33 -31.71
N GLU A 200 -2.57 -20.30 -32.49
CA GLU A 200 -3.21 -21.62 -32.66
C GLU A 200 -3.04 -22.49 -31.41
N SER A 201 -1.83 -22.52 -30.84
CA SER A 201 -1.56 -23.21 -29.59
C SER A 201 -2.33 -22.58 -28.44
N VAL A 202 -2.41 -21.24 -28.36
CA VAL A 202 -3.24 -20.54 -27.36
C VAL A 202 -4.72 -20.90 -27.51
N ALA A 203 -5.27 -20.88 -28.73
CA ALA A 203 -6.66 -21.26 -28.95
C ALA A 203 -6.94 -22.72 -28.54
N THR A 204 -5.97 -23.61 -28.74
CA THR A 204 -6.05 -25.02 -28.32
C THR A 204 -6.00 -25.15 -26.80
N LEU A 205 -5.05 -24.48 -26.13
CA LEU A 205 -4.95 -24.40 -24.66
C LEU A 205 -6.27 -23.90 -24.06
N GLN A 206 -6.79 -22.78 -24.55
CA GLN A 206 -8.05 -22.22 -24.08
C GLN A 206 -9.19 -23.25 -24.19
N SER A 207 -9.22 -24.07 -25.24
CA SER A 207 -10.25 -25.10 -25.41
C SER A 207 -10.23 -26.22 -24.35
N LEU A 208 -9.14 -26.33 -23.58
CA LEU A 208 -8.97 -27.27 -22.47
C LEU A 208 -9.51 -26.72 -21.13
N ILE A 209 -9.78 -25.42 -21.03
CA ILE A 209 -10.29 -24.79 -19.80
C ILE A 209 -11.64 -25.37 -19.36
N PRO A 210 -12.68 -25.53 -20.23
CA PRO A 210 -13.94 -26.11 -19.79
C PRO A 210 -13.81 -27.54 -19.22
N PRO A 211 -13.04 -28.46 -19.84
CA PRO A 211 -12.70 -29.74 -19.22
C PRO A 211 -12.00 -29.63 -17.87
N MET A 212 -11.09 -28.68 -17.67
CA MET A 212 -10.45 -28.46 -16.36
C MET A 212 -11.47 -28.04 -15.30
N VAL A 213 -12.45 -27.20 -15.66
CA VAL A 213 -13.58 -26.86 -14.77
C VAL A 213 -14.41 -28.11 -14.42
N ASP A 214 -14.58 -29.05 -15.36
CA ASP A 214 -15.24 -30.33 -15.08
C ASP A 214 -14.43 -31.20 -14.10
N VAL A 215 -13.08 -31.16 -14.17
CA VAL A 215 -12.21 -31.83 -13.19
C VAL A 215 -12.39 -31.25 -11.78
N LEU A 216 -12.38 -29.91 -11.65
CA LEU A 216 -12.63 -29.24 -10.37
C LEU A 216 -14.01 -29.58 -9.81
N LYS A 217 -15.06 -29.55 -10.65
CA LYS A 217 -16.43 -29.91 -10.23
C LYS A 217 -16.49 -31.35 -9.71
N ASP A 218 -15.82 -32.28 -10.36
CA ASP A 218 -15.78 -33.68 -9.94
C ASP A 218 -15.07 -33.83 -8.59
N ALA A 219 -13.90 -33.20 -8.42
CA ALA A 219 -13.14 -33.21 -7.17
C ALA A 219 -13.98 -32.69 -5.98
N VAL A 220 -14.63 -31.53 -6.16
CA VAL A 220 -15.53 -30.93 -5.16
C VAL A 220 -16.73 -31.83 -4.86
N GLN A 221 -17.34 -32.45 -5.87
CA GLN A 221 -18.48 -33.36 -5.68
C GLN A 221 -18.09 -34.64 -4.94
N THR A 222 -16.85 -35.08 -5.09
CA THR A 222 -16.32 -36.29 -4.42
C THR A 222 -15.74 -36.02 -3.03
N GLY A 223 -15.55 -34.75 -2.64
CA GLY A 223 -14.86 -34.38 -1.39
C GLY A 223 -13.38 -34.78 -1.42
N ASP A 224 -12.71 -34.56 -2.55
CA ASP A 224 -11.27 -34.82 -2.71
C ASP A 224 -10.51 -33.49 -2.54
N ASP A 225 -10.15 -33.17 -1.30
CA ASP A 225 -9.57 -31.88 -0.92
C ASP A 225 -8.21 -31.63 -1.60
N GLU A 226 -7.39 -32.68 -1.71
CA GLU A 226 -6.06 -32.61 -2.36
C GLU A 226 -6.21 -32.21 -3.84
N LYS A 227 -7.10 -32.90 -4.59
CA LYS A 227 -7.32 -32.57 -6.00
C LYS A 227 -8.05 -31.25 -6.19
N THR A 228 -8.89 -30.87 -5.24
CA THR A 228 -9.55 -29.56 -5.26
C THR A 228 -8.51 -28.44 -5.13
N GLY A 229 -7.60 -28.55 -4.16
CA GLY A 229 -6.47 -27.62 -4.00
C GLY A 229 -5.59 -27.55 -5.25
N GLN A 230 -5.16 -28.69 -5.80
CA GLN A 230 -4.37 -28.76 -7.03
C GLN A 230 -5.10 -28.10 -8.23
N ALA A 231 -6.41 -28.27 -8.34
CA ALA A 231 -7.19 -27.67 -9.40
C ALA A 231 -7.30 -26.14 -9.25
N PHE A 232 -7.46 -25.63 -8.02
CA PHE A 232 -7.41 -24.19 -7.75
C PHE A 232 -6.03 -23.60 -8.06
N GLU A 233 -4.97 -24.25 -7.60
CA GLU A 233 -3.57 -23.84 -7.86
C GLU A 233 -3.32 -23.63 -9.36
N VAL A 234 -3.74 -24.58 -10.20
CA VAL A 234 -3.58 -24.44 -11.66
C VAL A 234 -4.35 -23.23 -12.19
N PHE A 235 -5.59 -23.00 -11.75
CA PHE A 235 -6.32 -21.80 -12.18
C PHE A 235 -5.67 -20.50 -11.71
N GLN A 236 -5.09 -20.49 -10.52
CA GLN A 236 -4.33 -19.35 -9.99
C GLN A 236 -3.05 -19.12 -10.80
N GLN A 237 -2.35 -20.18 -11.22
CA GLN A 237 -1.19 -20.07 -12.12
C GLN A 237 -1.54 -19.36 -13.44
N PHE A 238 -2.74 -19.56 -14.03
CA PHE A 238 -3.16 -18.79 -15.21
C PHE A 238 -3.20 -17.27 -14.99
N LEU A 239 -3.42 -16.82 -13.75
CA LEU A 239 -3.44 -15.40 -13.40
C LEU A 239 -2.02 -14.81 -13.30
N ALA A 240 -0.99 -15.64 -13.12
CA ALA A 240 0.40 -15.22 -13.02
C ALA A 240 1.11 -15.02 -14.38
N TYR A 241 0.47 -15.39 -15.50
CA TYR A 241 1.02 -15.28 -16.86
C TYR A 241 0.22 -14.32 -17.74
N GLU A 242 0.45 -14.25 -19.05
CA GLU A 242 -0.27 -13.34 -19.94
C GLU A 242 -1.79 -13.58 -19.95
N SER A 243 -2.59 -12.51 -20.00
CA SER A 243 -4.05 -12.61 -19.90
C SER A 243 -4.69 -13.37 -21.06
N ALA A 244 -4.03 -13.39 -22.22
CA ALA A 244 -4.46 -14.08 -23.42
C ALA A 244 -4.67 -15.59 -23.21
N LEU A 245 -3.94 -16.21 -22.28
CA LEU A 245 -4.02 -17.67 -22.04
C LEU A 245 -5.39 -18.09 -21.48
N ILE A 246 -6.03 -17.24 -20.69
CA ILE A 246 -7.34 -17.49 -20.07
C ILE A 246 -8.47 -16.63 -20.67
N GLY A 247 -8.13 -15.57 -21.41
CA GLY A 247 -9.04 -14.48 -21.78
C GLY A 247 -10.37 -14.90 -22.43
N LYS A 248 -10.39 -15.97 -23.22
CA LYS A 248 -11.62 -16.49 -23.85
C LYS A 248 -12.67 -16.98 -22.84
N TYR A 249 -12.23 -17.55 -21.71
CA TYR A 249 -13.10 -18.16 -20.71
C TYR A 249 -13.05 -17.46 -19.35
N LEU A 250 -12.23 -16.41 -19.18
CA LEU A 250 -12.06 -15.70 -17.93
C LEU A 250 -13.40 -15.28 -17.31
N LYS A 251 -14.29 -14.67 -18.11
CA LYS A 251 -15.62 -14.25 -17.65
C LYS A 251 -16.47 -15.42 -17.13
N ASP A 252 -16.47 -16.54 -17.84
CA ASP A 252 -17.25 -17.72 -17.46
C ASP A 252 -16.67 -18.38 -16.20
N LEU A 253 -15.34 -18.35 -16.04
CA LEU A 253 -14.66 -18.87 -14.87
C LEU A 253 -14.94 -18.00 -13.63
N VAL A 254 -14.86 -16.68 -13.76
CA VAL A 254 -15.25 -15.74 -12.69
C VAL A 254 -16.70 -15.98 -12.27
N GLN A 255 -17.62 -16.14 -13.23
CA GLN A 255 -19.01 -16.46 -12.92
C GLN A 255 -19.16 -17.80 -12.19
N PHE A 256 -18.42 -18.83 -12.61
CA PHE A 256 -18.41 -20.13 -11.94
C PHE A 256 -17.91 -20.03 -10.49
N MET A 257 -16.83 -19.28 -10.25
CA MET A 257 -16.28 -19.11 -8.89
C MET A 257 -17.20 -18.29 -8.00
N ILE A 258 -17.89 -17.26 -8.52
CA ILE A 258 -18.95 -16.53 -7.80
C ILE A 258 -20.06 -17.48 -7.35
N ASP A 259 -20.51 -18.36 -8.24
CA ASP A 259 -21.58 -19.30 -7.93
C ASP A 259 -21.13 -20.38 -6.93
N LEU A 260 -19.87 -20.82 -7.02
CA LEU A 260 -19.27 -21.77 -6.08
C LEU A 260 -19.10 -21.17 -4.68
N ALA A 261 -18.57 -19.95 -4.57
CA ALA A 261 -18.41 -19.22 -3.31
C ALA A 261 -19.75 -19.00 -2.58
N ALA A 262 -20.80 -18.68 -3.34
CA ALA A 262 -22.14 -18.45 -2.81
C ALA A 262 -22.92 -19.76 -2.49
N ASN A 263 -22.38 -20.93 -2.84
CA ASN A 263 -23.05 -22.20 -2.65
C ASN A 263 -22.89 -22.73 -1.21
N LYS A 264 -23.89 -22.47 -0.36
CA LYS A 264 -23.96 -22.99 1.03
C LYS A 264 -24.08 -24.52 1.15
N GLN A 265 -23.97 -25.28 0.07
CA GLN A 265 -23.89 -26.74 0.08
C GLN A 265 -22.47 -27.25 -0.22
N ALA A 266 -21.57 -26.37 -0.68
CA ALA A 266 -20.15 -26.67 -0.77
C ALA A 266 -19.50 -26.49 0.60
N GLU A 267 -18.38 -27.17 0.81
CA GLU A 267 -17.57 -27.02 2.02
C GLU A 267 -16.93 -25.63 2.07
N ASP A 268 -16.69 -25.12 3.28
CA ASP A 268 -16.23 -23.76 3.49
C ASP A 268 -14.85 -23.52 2.88
N ASP A 269 -13.92 -24.47 2.99
CA ASP A 269 -12.60 -24.40 2.35
C ASP A 269 -12.70 -24.22 0.83
N VAL A 270 -13.63 -24.92 0.17
CA VAL A 270 -13.87 -24.79 -1.29
C VAL A 270 -14.41 -23.41 -1.63
N ARG A 271 -15.30 -22.87 -0.79
CA ARG A 271 -15.88 -21.53 -0.97
C ARG A 271 -14.82 -20.45 -0.76
N SER A 272 -13.97 -20.61 0.25
CA SER A 272 -12.84 -19.71 0.54
C SER A 272 -11.81 -19.73 -0.60
N GLN A 273 -11.45 -20.91 -1.13
CA GLN A 273 -10.59 -21.02 -2.32
C GLN A 273 -11.18 -20.34 -3.56
N ALA A 274 -12.49 -20.45 -3.78
CA ALA A 274 -13.17 -19.73 -4.85
C ALA A 274 -13.11 -18.20 -4.66
N LEU A 275 -13.24 -17.71 -3.42
CA LEU A 275 -13.10 -16.28 -3.10
C LEU A 275 -11.65 -15.81 -3.28
N ALA A 276 -10.66 -16.61 -2.87
CA ALA A 276 -9.24 -16.32 -3.06
C ALA A 276 -8.89 -16.21 -4.56
N PHE A 277 -9.37 -17.13 -5.40
CA PHE A 277 -9.22 -17.01 -6.85
C PHE A 277 -9.85 -15.72 -7.41
N LEU A 278 -11.03 -15.33 -6.91
CA LEU A 278 -11.69 -14.10 -7.33
C LEU A 278 -10.87 -12.87 -6.92
N ALA A 279 -10.31 -12.84 -5.71
CA ALA A 279 -9.44 -11.76 -5.23
C ALA A 279 -8.18 -11.64 -6.09
N GLN A 280 -7.49 -12.75 -6.34
CA GLN A 280 -6.33 -12.77 -7.24
C GLN A 280 -6.70 -12.36 -8.67
N THR A 281 -7.90 -12.71 -9.15
CA THR A 281 -8.35 -12.26 -10.47
C THR A 281 -8.55 -10.76 -10.50
N VAL A 282 -9.08 -10.15 -9.44
CA VAL A 282 -9.18 -8.69 -9.32
C VAL A 282 -7.77 -8.09 -9.30
N ARG A 283 -6.85 -8.60 -8.48
CA ARG A 283 -5.47 -8.09 -8.36
C ARG A 283 -4.70 -8.11 -9.68
N TYR A 284 -4.70 -9.25 -10.38
CA TYR A 284 -3.87 -9.44 -11.57
C TYR A 284 -4.58 -9.13 -12.90
N ARG A 285 -5.92 -9.01 -12.89
CA ARG A 285 -6.75 -8.78 -14.09
C ARG A 285 -7.79 -7.67 -13.88
N ARG A 286 -7.46 -6.65 -13.10
CA ARG A 286 -8.38 -5.56 -12.75
C ARG A 286 -8.96 -4.89 -13.99
N MET A 287 -8.15 -4.64 -15.02
CA MET A 287 -8.62 -4.00 -16.25
C MET A 287 -9.62 -4.88 -17.00
N LYS A 288 -9.37 -6.20 -17.07
CA LYS A 288 -10.33 -7.13 -17.66
C LYS A 288 -11.65 -7.16 -16.87
N ILE A 289 -11.59 -7.19 -15.53
CA ILE A 289 -12.81 -7.14 -14.68
C ILE A 289 -13.57 -5.83 -14.89
N GLN A 290 -12.86 -4.69 -14.90
CA GLN A 290 -13.45 -3.37 -15.13
C GLN A 290 -14.14 -3.27 -16.50
N GLY A 291 -13.56 -3.90 -17.53
CA GLY A 291 -14.13 -4.00 -18.88
C GLY A 291 -15.32 -4.98 -18.99
N MET A 292 -15.48 -5.91 -18.05
CA MET A 292 -16.62 -6.81 -18.00
C MET A 292 -17.85 -6.10 -17.44
N LYS A 293 -18.86 -5.93 -18.31
CA LYS A 293 -20.12 -5.29 -17.95
C LYS A 293 -20.73 -5.87 -16.66
N ASP A 294 -20.96 -4.98 -15.69
CA ASP A 294 -21.61 -5.23 -14.39
C ASP A 294 -20.86 -6.22 -13.46
N MET A 295 -19.63 -6.62 -13.78
CA MET A 295 -18.91 -7.67 -13.05
C MET A 295 -18.48 -7.22 -11.64
N GLY A 296 -17.86 -6.04 -11.50
CA GLY A 296 -17.51 -5.49 -10.18
C GLY A 296 -18.74 -5.39 -9.27
N GLN A 297 -19.86 -4.87 -9.80
CA GLN A 297 -21.12 -4.79 -9.07
C GLN A 297 -21.62 -6.16 -8.59
N GLN A 298 -21.52 -7.17 -9.46
CA GLN A 298 -21.94 -8.53 -9.12
C GLN A 298 -21.07 -9.14 -8.03
N LEU A 299 -19.74 -8.98 -8.12
CA LEU A 299 -18.79 -9.43 -7.10
C LEU A 299 -19.12 -8.80 -5.75
N THR A 300 -19.24 -7.47 -5.69
CA THR A 300 -19.60 -6.75 -4.46
C THR A 300 -20.91 -7.25 -3.85
N GLN A 301 -21.97 -7.39 -4.65
CA GLN A 301 -23.28 -7.83 -4.15
C GLN A 301 -23.25 -9.27 -3.62
N LYS A 302 -22.45 -10.14 -4.23
CA LYS A 302 -22.32 -11.54 -3.81
C LYS A 302 -21.47 -11.67 -2.56
N SER A 303 -20.34 -10.97 -2.49
CA SER A 303 -19.53 -10.89 -1.28
C SER A 303 -20.34 -10.36 -0.09
N LEU A 304 -21.15 -9.32 -0.29
CA LEU A 304 -22.05 -8.80 0.75
C LEU A 304 -23.04 -9.84 1.27
N LEU A 305 -23.56 -10.71 0.41
CA LEU A 305 -24.48 -11.77 0.83
C LEU A 305 -23.77 -12.88 1.58
N ILE A 306 -22.56 -13.26 1.16
CA ILE A 306 -21.73 -14.25 1.86
C ILE A 306 -21.33 -13.71 3.25
N LEU A 307 -20.94 -12.43 3.32
CA LEU A 307 -20.55 -11.75 4.56
C LEU A 307 -21.68 -11.73 5.62
N THR A 308 -22.94 -11.90 5.23
CA THR A 308 -24.05 -12.02 6.21
C THR A 308 -23.95 -13.27 7.10
N GLU A 309 -23.08 -14.21 6.75
CA GLU A 309 -22.81 -15.45 7.49
C GLU A 309 -21.82 -15.24 8.65
N ILE A 310 -21.24 -14.05 8.82
CA ILE A 310 -20.27 -13.76 9.89
C ILE A 310 -20.85 -14.05 11.29
N ASP A 311 -20.16 -14.87 12.07
CA ASP A 311 -20.53 -15.25 13.44
C ASP A 311 -19.78 -14.39 14.49
N ASP A 312 -20.42 -14.13 15.64
CA ASP A 312 -19.80 -13.43 16.78
C ASP A 312 -18.87 -14.31 17.63
N ASP A 313 -18.99 -15.64 17.47
CA ASP A 313 -18.33 -16.66 18.27
C ASP A 313 -17.10 -17.28 17.56
N GLU A 314 -16.86 -16.99 16.27
CA GLU A 314 -15.66 -17.42 15.52
C GLU A 314 -14.44 -16.60 15.96
N ASP A 315 -13.30 -17.26 16.19
CA ASP A 315 -12.05 -16.58 16.58
C ASP A 315 -11.55 -15.73 15.40
N ASP A 316 -10.95 -14.56 15.67
CA ASP A 316 -10.50 -13.60 14.64
C ASP A 316 -9.47 -14.16 13.64
N ASP A 317 -8.85 -15.29 13.97
CA ASP A 317 -7.82 -15.95 13.17
C ASP A 317 -8.39 -16.97 12.14
N ASP A 318 -9.67 -17.36 12.24
CA ASP A 318 -10.27 -18.36 11.35
C ASP A 318 -10.70 -17.76 9.99
N MET A 319 -10.00 -18.09 8.90
CA MET A 319 -10.31 -17.62 7.54
C MET A 319 -11.44 -18.41 6.86
N GLY A 320 -12.69 -18.16 7.31
CA GLY A 320 -13.90 -18.70 6.70
C GLY A 320 -14.44 -17.88 5.50
N PRO A 321 -15.47 -18.38 4.78
CA PRO A 321 -15.99 -17.72 3.58
C PRO A 321 -16.48 -16.29 3.79
N ALA A 322 -16.98 -15.96 4.98
CA ALA A 322 -17.41 -14.60 5.31
C ALA A 322 -16.21 -13.62 5.33
N ARG A 323 -15.08 -14.01 5.94
CA ARG A 323 -13.85 -13.20 5.96
C ARG A 323 -13.17 -13.18 4.61
N SER A 324 -13.10 -14.29 3.88
CA SER A 324 -12.59 -14.28 2.50
C SER A 324 -13.43 -13.39 1.57
N ALA A 325 -14.74 -13.27 1.81
CA ALA A 325 -15.59 -12.33 1.09
C ALA A 325 -15.32 -10.87 1.48
N LEU A 326 -14.89 -10.61 2.71
CA LEU A 326 -14.46 -9.30 3.18
C LEU A 326 -13.14 -8.90 2.52
N ALA A 327 -12.13 -9.78 2.52
CA ALA A 327 -10.87 -9.57 1.80
C ALA A 327 -11.08 -9.34 0.30
N LEU A 328 -12.02 -10.05 -0.33
CA LEU A 328 -12.40 -9.76 -1.72
C LEU A 328 -13.04 -8.37 -1.87
N LEU A 329 -13.84 -7.90 -0.91
CA LEU A 329 -14.41 -6.54 -0.96
C LEU A 329 -13.33 -5.48 -0.84
N ASP A 330 -12.33 -5.72 0.01
CA ASP A 330 -11.16 -4.86 0.13
C ASP A 330 -10.40 -4.76 -1.21
N GLN A 331 -9.98 -5.92 -1.76
CA GLN A 331 -9.27 -5.97 -3.04
C GLN A 331 -10.07 -5.28 -4.17
N LEU A 332 -11.39 -5.45 -4.20
CA LEU A 332 -12.27 -4.78 -5.15
C LEU A 332 -12.20 -3.26 -5.01
N ALA A 333 -12.20 -2.72 -3.79
CA ALA A 333 -12.14 -1.29 -3.56
C ALA A 333 -10.78 -0.72 -3.97
N ASN A 334 -9.69 -1.41 -3.64
CA ASN A 334 -8.32 -1.03 -4.00
C ASN A 334 -8.06 -1.01 -5.52
N ASP A 335 -8.61 -1.97 -6.27
CA ASP A 335 -8.31 -2.15 -7.69
C ASP A 335 -9.34 -1.64 -8.68
N LEU A 336 -10.60 -1.46 -8.27
CA LEU A 336 -11.68 -1.07 -9.19
C LEU A 336 -12.23 0.33 -8.88
N PRO A 337 -12.77 1.03 -9.89
CA PRO A 337 -13.39 2.33 -9.67
C PRO A 337 -14.56 2.29 -8.66
N PRO A 338 -14.75 3.30 -7.80
CA PRO A 338 -15.81 3.34 -6.78
C PRO A 338 -17.23 3.08 -7.33
N ARG A 339 -17.50 3.48 -8.58
CA ARG A 339 -18.77 3.23 -9.27
C ARG A 339 -19.11 1.74 -9.45
N GLN A 340 -18.11 0.85 -9.47
CA GLN A 340 -18.32 -0.59 -9.62
C GLN A 340 -18.42 -1.32 -8.28
N VAL A 341 -17.97 -0.72 -7.18
CA VAL A 341 -17.84 -1.39 -5.88
C VAL A 341 -18.62 -0.64 -4.80
N ILE A 342 -18.17 0.56 -4.44
CA ILE A 342 -18.77 1.35 -3.37
C ILE A 342 -20.19 1.81 -3.71
N VAL A 343 -20.48 2.25 -4.93
CA VAL A 343 -21.84 2.66 -5.30
C VAL A 343 -22.85 1.51 -5.13
N PRO A 344 -22.60 0.29 -5.67
CA PRO A 344 -23.41 -0.89 -5.37
C PRO A 344 -23.56 -1.22 -3.89
N LEU A 345 -22.50 -1.04 -3.08
CA LEU A 345 -22.56 -1.21 -1.63
C LEU A 345 -23.50 -0.19 -0.99
N LEU A 346 -23.34 1.09 -1.29
CA LEU A 346 -24.16 2.18 -0.74
C LEU A 346 -25.64 2.05 -1.15
N ASP A 347 -25.92 1.54 -2.36
CA ASP A 347 -27.29 1.23 -2.80
C ASP A 347 -27.92 0.10 -1.98
N ALA A 348 -27.13 -0.88 -1.52
CA ALA A 348 -27.58 -1.99 -0.69
C ALA A 348 -27.67 -1.62 0.80
N LEU A 349 -26.80 -0.72 1.27
CA LEU A 349 -26.58 -0.39 2.68
C LEU A 349 -27.86 -0.04 3.45
N PRO A 350 -28.81 0.78 2.95
CA PRO A 350 -30.05 1.08 3.68
C PRO A 350 -30.89 -0.16 4.02
N LYS A 351 -30.89 -1.18 3.14
CA LYS A 351 -31.62 -2.43 3.38
C LYS A 351 -30.89 -3.32 4.38
N PHE A 352 -29.55 -3.34 4.31
CA PHE A 352 -28.71 -4.09 5.22
C PHE A 352 -28.82 -3.53 6.64
N ALA A 353 -28.61 -2.22 6.81
CA ALA A 353 -28.63 -1.52 8.10
C ALA A 353 -29.98 -1.57 8.83
N THR A 354 -31.08 -1.85 8.13
CA THR A 354 -32.44 -1.91 8.70
C THR A 354 -33.05 -3.32 8.71
N SER A 355 -32.28 -4.34 8.32
CA SER A 355 -32.74 -5.73 8.30
C SER A 355 -33.09 -6.25 9.70
N SER A 356 -34.09 -7.14 9.79
CA SER A 356 -34.39 -7.84 11.04
C SER A 356 -33.30 -8.81 11.45
N GLU A 357 -32.55 -9.34 10.48
CA GLU A 357 -31.48 -10.32 10.69
C GLU A 357 -30.17 -9.60 11.06
N PRO A 358 -29.55 -9.89 12.23
CA PRO A 358 -28.31 -9.25 12.66
C PRO A 358 -27.15 -9.38 11.66
N GLY A 359 -26.99 -10.54 11.01
CA GLY A 359 -25.92 -10.77 10.04
C GLY A 359 -25.91 -9.79 8.87
N TYR A 360 -27.09 -9.36 8.39
CA TYR A 360 -27.18 -8.31 7.37
C TYR A 360 -26.74 -6.94 7.90
N ARG A 361 -27.09 -6.61 9.15
CA ARG A 361 -26.71 -5.33 9.76
C ARG A 361 -25.19 -5.27 9.98
N LYS A 362 -24.59 -6.37 10.43
CA LYS A 362 -23.13 -6.52 10.57
C LYS A 362 -22.41 -6.41 9.23
N ALA A 363 -22.83 -7.19 8.23
CA ALA A 363 -22.22 -7.19 6.91
C ALA A 363 -22.21 -5.81 6.27
N GLY A 364 -23.29 -5.03 6.42
CA GLY A 364 -23.38 -3.69 5.85
C GLY A 364 -22.33 -2.72 6.41
N ILE A 365 -22.15 -2.67 7.74
CA ILE A 365 -21.18 -1.75 8.36
C ILE A 365 -19.74 -2.26 8.28
N LEU A 366 -19.53 -3.57 8.34
CA LEU A 366 -18.20 -4.17 8.21
C LEU A 366 -17.66 -3.99 6.79
N ALA A 367 -18.48 -4.26 5.76
CA ALA A 367 -18.11 -3.99 4.38
C ALA A 367 -17.82 -2.50 4.15
N LEU A 368 -18.65 -1.61 4.69
CA LEU A 368 -18.45 -0.18 4.56
C LEU A 368 -17.14 0.29 5.21
N GLY A 369 -16.82 -0.20 6.40
CA GLY A 369 -15.55 0.10 7.05
C GLY A 369 -14.35 -0.58 6.40
N THR A 370 -14.54 -1.61 5.57
CA THR A 370 -13.42 -2.26 4.87
C THR A 370 -13.11 -1.54 3.56
N VAL A 371 -14.11 -1.21 2.75
CA VAL A 371 -13.88 -0.59 1.43
C VAL A 371 -13.45 0.88 1.49
N VAL A 372 -13.33 1.47 2.69
CA VAL A 372 -12.95 2.88 2.84
C VAL A 372 -11.48 3.09 2.52
N GLU A 373 -10.60 2.16 2.92
CA GLU A 373 -9.16 2.21 2.62
C GLU A 373 -8.88 2.30 1.11
N GLY A 374 -9.60 1.51 0.31
CA GLY A 374 -9.42 1.51 -1.15
C GLY A 374 -9.96 2.75 -1.88
N ALA A 375 -10.84 3.53 -1.26
CA ALA A 375 -11.39 4.75 -1.86
C ALA A 375 -11.93 5.76 -0.82
N PRO A 376 -11.03 6.36 -0.02
CA PRO A 376 -11.39 7.24 1.08
C PRO A 376 -12.03 8.54 0.58
N ASP A 377 -11.57 9.12 -0.52
CA ASP A 377 -12.08 10.40 -1.04
C ASP A 377 -13.56 10.26 -1.49
N PHE A 378 -13.89 9.14 -2.14
CA PHE A 378 -15.25 8.87 -2.55
C PHE A 378 -16.15 8.63 -1.33
N ILE A 379 -15.72 7.87 -0.33
CA ILE A 379 -16.49 7.63 0.90
C ILE A 379 -16.70 8.94 1.68
N ALA A 380 -15.66 9.76 1.82
CA ALA A 380 -15.68 11.10 2.39
C ALA A 380 -16.80 11.96 1.75
N SER A 381 -16.93 11.92 0.43
CA SER A 381 -17.99 12.63 -0.30
C SER A 381 -19.42 12.16 0.05
N GLN A 382 -19.57 10.95 0.58
CA GLN A 382 -20.84 10.30 0.93
C GLN A 382 -21.14 10.26 2.44
N VAL A 383 -20.26 10.78 3.30
CA VAL A 383 -20.38 10.73 4.78
C VAL A 383 -21.75 11.18 5.27
N LYS A 384 -22.34 12.21 4.65
CA LYS A 384 -23.68 12.72 5.01
C LYS A 384 -24.79 11.67 4.87
N ALA A 385 -24.67 10.76 3.92
CA ALA A 385 -25.61 9.66 3.71
C ALA A 385 -25.30 8.47 4.62
N ILE A 386 -24.02 8.21 4.88
CA ILE A 386 -23.50 7.06 5.64
C ILE A 386 -23.77 7.19 7.15
N MET A 387 -23.38 8.32 7.75
CA MET A 387 -23.32 8.45 9.21
C MET A 387 -24.63 8.26 9.96
N PRO A 388 -25.81 8.66 9.44
CA PRO A 388 -27.08 8.34 10.09
C PRO A 388 -27.31 6.83 10.28
N MET A 389 -26.83 6.00 9.35
CA MET A 389 -26.94 4.54 9.46
C MET A 389 -25.92 3.97 10.45
N ALA A 390 -24.66 4.42 10.38
CA ALA A 390 -23.61 4.02 11.33
C ALA A 390 -24.02 4.34 12.78
N LEU A 391 -24.52 5.55 13.05
CA LEU A 391 -25.02 5.96 14.37
C LEU A 391 -26.20 5.11 14.86
N ASN A 392 -27.08 4.66 13.96
CA ASN A 392 -28.16 3.75 14.30
C ASN A 392 -27.62 2.37 14.73
N LEU A 393 -26.62 1.85 14.02
CA LEU A 393 -26.00 0.55 14.30
C LEU A 393 -25.15 0.56 15.59
N LEU A 394 -24.46 1.66 15.89
CA LEU A 394 -23.78 1.88 17.19
C LEU A 394 -24.75 1.84 18.37
N ASN A 395 -26.04 2.05 18.12
CA ASN A 395 -27.12 2.02 19.10
C ASN A 395 -28.06 0.80 18.96
N ASP A 396 -27.67 -0.21 18.17
CA ASP A 396 -28.49 -1.38 17.86
C ASP A 396 -28.88 -2.15 19.14
N PRO A 397 -30.07 -2.75 19.21
CA PRO A 397 -30.44 -3.63 20.33
C PRO A 397 -29.53 -4.85 20.47
N ASP A 398 -29.01 -5.38 19.36
CA ASP A 398 -28.12 -6.54 19.35
C ASP A 398 -26.68 -6.14 19.73
N VAL A 399 -26.08 -6.89 20.66
CA VAL A 399 -24.74 -6.58 21.17
C VAL A 399 -23.63 -6.86 20.16
N GLY A 400 -23.79 -7.90 19.33
CA GLY A 400 -22.84 -8.22 18.26
C GLY A 400 -22.86 -7.16 17.17
N VAL A 401 -24.04 -6.66 16.79
CA VAL A 401 -24.16 -5.55 15.83
C VAL A 401 -23.50 -4.28 16.36
N ARG A 402 -23.67 -3.94 17.65
CA ARG A 402 -22.97 -2.78 18.23
C ARG A 402 -21.45 -2.96 18.21
N HIS A 403 -20.95 -4.15 18.52
CA HIS A 403 -19.52 -4.47 18.44
C HIS A 403 -18.98 -4.29 17.01
N THR A 404 -19.61 -4.90 16.01
CA THR A 404 -19.21 -4.74 14.60
C THR A 404 -19.33 -3.29 14.12
N ALA A 405 -20.32 -2.53 14.61
CA ALA A 405 -20.45 -1.12 14.28
C ALA A 405 -19.33 -0.26 14.87
N LEU A 406 -18.76 -0.65 16.02
CA LEU A 406 -17.57 0.02 16.58
C LEU A 406 -16.33 -0.26 15.72
N ILE A 407 -16.16 -1.51 15.25
CA ILE A 407 -15.08 -1.88 14.32
C ILE A 407 -15.21 -1.09 13.03
N GLY A 408 -16.39 -1.11 12.39
CA GLY A 408 -16.61 -0.36 11.16
C GLY A 408 -16.50 1.16 11.32
N LEU A 409 -16.80 1.71 12.51
CA LEU A 409 -16.53 3.12 12.82
C LEU A 409 -15.03 3.39 12.94
N ALA A 410 -14.27 2.52 13.62
CA ALA A 410 -12.83 2.67 13.76
C ALA A 410 -12.17 2.70 12.37
N ARG A 411 -12.45 1.72 11.52
CA ARG A 411 -11.91 1.69 10.15
C ARG A 411 -12.31 2.90 9.30
N LEU A 412 -13.57 3.35 9.42
CA LEU A 412 -13.96 4.62 8.78
C LEU A 412 -13.13 5.80 9.30
N ALA A 413 -12.86 5.85 10.60
CA ALA A 413 -12.09 6.94 11.18
C ALA A 413 -10.59 6.87 10.81
N ASP A 414 -10.02 5.68 10.61
CA ASP A 414 -8.61 5.53 10.21
C ASP A 414 -8.30 6.29 8.90
N ASP A 415 -9.25 6.33 7.96
CA ASP A 415 -9.06 6.98 6.66
C ASP A 415 -9.73 8.36 6.51
N ILE A 416 -10.85 8.62 7.20
CA ILE A 416 -11.66 9.84 6.99
C ILE A 416 -12.07 10.55 8.29
N ALA A 417 -11.23 10.50 9.34
CA ALA A 417 -11.53 11.09 10.64
C ALA A 417 -11.96 12.57 10.55
N GLU A 418 -11.27 13.39 9.75
CA GLU A 418 -11.57 14.82 9.61
C GLU A 418 -13.00 15.05 9.09
N GLU A 419 -13.46 14.26 8.13
CA GLU A 419 -14.81 14.33 7.57
C GLU A 419 -15.90 13.89 8.56
N LEU A 420 -15.53 13.12 9.60
CA LEU A 420 -16.42 12.72 10.67
C LEU A 420 -16.66 13.82 11.71
N THR A 421 -15.88 14.91 11.70
CA THR A 421 -15.97 16.05 12.64
C THR A 421 -17.42 16.53 12.91
N PRO A 422 -18.31 16.70 11.90
CA PRO A 422 -19.69 17.11 12.12
C PRO A 422 -20.54 16.14 12.97
N TYR A 423 -20.03 14.93 13.22
CA TYR A 423 -20.67 13.84 13.95
C TYR A 423 -19.97 13.51 15.28
N ASN A 424 -18.94 14.26 15.69
CA ASN A 424 -18.17 14.00 16.92
C ASN A 424 -19.06 13.85 18.17
N GLU A 425 -20.01 14.77 18.40
CA GLU A 425 -20.90 14.71 19.58
C GLU A 425 -21.79 13.44 19.61
N PRO A 426 -22.57 13.11 18.56
CA PRO A 426 -23.39 11.89 18.58
C PRO A 426 -22.55 10.60 18.58
N VAL A 427 -21.39 10.57 17.92
CA VAL A 427 -20.48 9.42 17.94
C VAL A 427 -19.93 9.21 19.34
N LEU A 428 -19.36 10.24 19.96
CA LEU A 428 -18.79 10.15 21.30
C LEU A 428 -19.84 9.73 22.34
N THR A 429 -21.07 10.23 22.20
CA THR A 429 -22.20 9.80 23.03
C THR A 429 -22.46 8.30 22.91
N ALA A 430 -22.39 7.74 21.70
CA ALA A 430 -22.57 6.31 21.46
C ALA A 430 -21.40 5.47 22.00
N LEU A 431 -20.16 5.95 21.84
CA LEU A 431 -18.95 5.33 22.40
C LEU A 431 -19.03 5.22 23.92
N VAL A 432 -19.30 6.33 24.61
CA VAL A 432 -19.42 6.37 26.08
C VAL A 432 -20.54 5.46 26.57
N LYS A 433 -21.69 5.43 25.87
CA LYS A 433 -22.80 4.53 26.21
C LYS A 433 -22.41 3.06 26.11
N ASN A 434 -21.74 2.66 25.03
CA ASN A 434 -21.28 1.27 24.85
C ASN A 434 -20.22 0.90 25.89
N LEU A 435 -19.28 1.82 26.18
CA LEU A 435 -18.27 1.62 27.21
C LEU A 435 -18.89 1.38 28.60
N GLN A 436 -19.79 2.27 29.02
CA GLN A 436 -20.47 2.16 30.32
C GLN A 436 -21.30 0.87 30.44
N ALA A 437 -21.94 0.45 29.34
CA ALA A 437 -22.68 -0.82 29.31
C ALA A 437 -21.73 -2.03 29.47
N ALA A 438 -20.59 -2.03 28.78
CA ALA A 438 -19.62 -3.13 28.83
C ALA A 438 -18.87 -3.20 30.17
N MET A 439 -18.61 -2.06 30.82
CA MET A 439 -18.01 -1.99 32.16
C MET A 439 -18.94 -2.48 33.28
N THR A 440 -20.22 -2.72 32.99
CA THR A 440 -21.15 -3.24 34.00
C THR A 440 -20.88 -4.73 34.25
N PRO A 441 -20.59 -5.16 35.49
CA PRO A 441 -20.29 -6.56 35.79
C PRO A 441 -21.46 -7.48 35.42
N THR A 442 -21.15 -8.60 34.76
CA THR A 442 -22.12 -9.63 34.37
C THR A 442 -21.67 -11.01 34.85
N ALA A 443 -22.64 -11.90 35.12
CA ALA A 443 -22.38 -13.30 35.45
C ALA A 443 -22.42 -14.21 34.20
N ASP A 444 -22.85 -13.68 33.05
CA ASP A 444 -22.85 -14.38 31.77
C ASP A 444 -21.45 -14.32 31.15
N GLN A 445 -20.79 -15.47 31.03
CA GLN A 445 -19.42 -15.57 30.52
C GLN A 445 -19.32 -15.16 29.04
N LYS A 446 -20.33 -15.45 28.22
CA LYS A 446 -20.32 -15.03 26.81
C LYS A 446 -20.41 -13.51 26.70
N LEU A 447 -21.31 -12.91 27.47
CA LEU A 447 -21.42 -11.46 27.53
C LEU A 447 -20.17 -10.81 28.14
N ALA A 448 -19.51 -11.45 29.11
CA ALA A 448 -18.25 -10.96 29.67
C ALA A 448 -17.12 -10.94 28.62
N LYS A 449 -16.97 -12.00 27.80
CA LYS A 449 -16.02 -12.03 26.67
C LYS A 449 -16.34 -10.90 25.67
N LYS A 450 -17.60 -10.81 25.24
CA LYS A 450 -18.04 -9.75 24.31
C LYS A 450 -17.89 -8.33 24.88
N ASN A 451 -18.04 -8.14 26.20
CA ASN A 451 -17.80 -6.86 26.85
C ASN A 451 -16.32 -6.44 26.77
N ILE A 452 -15.37 -7.38 26.88
CA ILE A 452 -13.94 -7.11 26.70
C ILE A 452 -13.68 -6.61 25.27
N GLU A 453 -14.23 -7.30 24.28
CA GLU A 453 -14.15 -6.92 22.87
C GLU A 453 -14.74 -5.51 22.63
N ILE A 454 -15.94 -5.23 23.15
CA ILE A 454 -16.56 -3.90 23.07
C ILE A 454 -15.70 -2.81 23.71
N ILE A 455 -15.09 -3.07 24.88
CA ILE A 455 -14.21 -2.10 25.53
C ILE A 455 -13.01 -1.81 24.61
N ARG A 456 -12.39 -2.84 24.03
CA ARG A 456 -11.30 -2.69 23.06
C ARG A 456 -11.74 -1.86 21.86
N SER A 457 -12.86 -2.20 21.22
CA SER A 457 -13.35 -1.48 20.03
C SER A 457 -13.78 -0.04 20.32
N VAL A 458 -14.30 0.28 21.53
CA VAL A 458 -14.56 1.68 21.90
C VAL A 458 -13.25 2.46 22.02
N CYS A 459 -12.24 1.87 22.67
CA CYS A 459 -10.93 2.51 22.79
C CYS A 459 -10.28 2.67 21.40
N GLY A 460 -10.32 1.65 20.54
CA GLY A 460 -9.81 1.70 19.18
C GLY A 460 -10.52 2.74 18.31
N ALA A 461 -11.86 2.81 18.36
CA ALA A 461 -12.60 3.85 17.64
C ALA A 461 -12.28 5.27 18.14
N LEU A 462 -12.01 5.44 19.44
CA LEU A 462 -11.55 6.75 19.95
C LEU A 462 -10.13 7.09 19.50
N ASP A 463 -9.27 6.08 19.37
CA ASP A 463 -7.91 6.21 18.86
C ASP A 463 -7.90 6.65 17.40
N ALA A 464 -8.62 5.92 16.54
CA ALA A 464 -8.78 6.19 15.11
C ALA A 464 -9.38 7.59 14.85
N MET A 465 -10.33 8.03 15.67
CA MET A 465 -10.96 9.35 15.52
C MET A 465 -10.07 10.54 15.91
N SER A 466 -8.88 10.31 16.47
CA SER A 466 -8.06 11.36 17.09
C SER A 466 -7.78 12.56 16.19
N GLU A 467 -7.54 12.35 14.90
CA GLU A 467 -7.28 13.42 13.92
C GLU A 467 -8.51 14.30 13.67
N GLY A 468 -9.72 13.71 13.75
CA GLY A 468 -11.00 14.41 13.56
C GLY A 468 -11.55 15.08 14.81
N LEU A 469 -10.90 14.93 15.97
CA LEU A 469 -11.36 15.46 17.25
C LEU A 469 -10.65 16.78 17.58
N ASP A 470 -11.31 17.91 17.30
CA ASP A 470 -10.73 19.22 17.57
C ASP A 470 -10.47 19.46 19.08
N ALA A 471 -9.42 20.21 19.37
CA ALA A 471 -8.95 20.45 20.74
C ALA A 471 -10.01 21.11 21.63
N ASP A 472 -10.86 22.00 21.09
CA ASP A 472 -11.88 22.70 21.86
C ASP A 472 -13.07 21.79 22.21
N PHE A 473 -13.44 20.89 21.30
CA PHE A 473 -14.38 19.79 21.58
C PHE A 473 -13.81 18.84 22.63
N MET A 474 -12.55 18.42 22.50
CA MET A 474 -11.94 17.50 23.46
C MET A 474 -11.77 18.11 24.85
N LYS A 475 -11.45 19.39 24.99
CA LYS A 475 -11.42 20.08 26.31
C LYS A 475 -12.73 19.96 27.08
N GLN A 476 -13.86 19.96 26.38
CA GLN A 476 -15.18 19.89 27.00
C GLN A 476 -15.53 18.48 27.49
N ASN A 477 -14.95 17.44 26.88
CA ASN A 477 -15.32 16.04 27.10
C ASN A 477 -14.22 15.20 27.79
N ALA A 478 -12.96 15.63 27.75
CA ALA A 478 -11.80 14.87 28.19
C ALA A 478 -11.85 14.47 29.68
N GLY A 479 -12.42 15.32 30.54
CA GLY A 479 -12.50 15.03 31.97
C GLY A 479 -13.22 13.70 32.26
N ASP A 480 -14.37 13.46 31.63
CA ASP A 480 -15.14 12.23 31.84
C ASP A 480 -14.51 11.04 31.11
N LEU A 481 -13.95 11.25 29.92
CA LEU A 481 -13.27 10.21 29.14
C LEU A 481 -12.01 9.69 29.84
N ILE A 482 -11.13 10.58 30.29
CA ILE A 482 -9.90 10.22 31.02
C ILE A 482 -10.25 9.49 32.32
N ASN A 483 -11.32 9.88 33.02
CA ASN A 483 -11.75 9.17 34.22
C ASN A 483 -12.26 7.74 33.93
N ASN A 484 -13.08 7.58 32.89
CA ASN A 484 -13.65 6.28 32.53
C ASN A 484 -12.59 5.33 31.96
N ILE A 485 -11.77 5.80 31.02
CA ILE A 485 -10.72 5.02 30.36
C ILE A 485 -9.53 4.81 31.28
N GLY A 486 -9.15 5.82 32.08
CA GLY A 486 -8.05 5.71 33.04
C GLY A 486 -8.25 4.61 34.08
N ALA A 487 -9.50 4.26 34.41
CA ALA A 487 -9.79 3.12 35.28
C ALA A 487 -9.44 1.76 34.63
N LEU A 488 -9.45 1.68 33.30
CA LEU A 488 -9.15 0.47 32.53
C LEU A 488 -7.66 0.14 32.45
N ILE A 489 -6.77 1.11 32.71
CA ILE A 489 -5.31 0.86 32.81
C ILE A 489 -5.01 -0.23 33.87
N SER A 490 -5.85 -0.35 34.90
CA SER A 490 -5.73 -1.35 35.96
C SER A 490 -6.68 -2.55 35.78
N HIS A 491 -7.22 -2.79 34.58
CA HIS A 491 -8.09 -3.93 34.29
C HIS A 491 -7.33 -5.26 34.44
N ASP A 492 -8.01 -6.40 34.58
CA ASP A 492 -7.31 -7.69 34.72
C ASP A 492 -6.77 -8.20 33.37
N ASP A 493 -7.55 -8.02 32.30
CA ASP A 493 -7.19 -8.35 30.91
C ASP A 493 -6.18 -7.36 30.32
N TYR A 494 -5.06 -7.86 29.76
CA TYR A 494 -3.98 -7.03 29.22
C TYR A 494 -4.37 -6.33 27.90
N LYS A 495 -5.19 -6.95 27.04
CA LYS A 495 -5.65 -6.35 25.79
C LYS A 495 -6.51 -5.12 26.06
N VAL A 496 -7.31 -5.15 27.13
CA VAL A 496 -8.05 -3.96 27.61
C VAL A 496 -7.10 -2.85 28.06
N LYS A 497 -6.01 -3.19 28.78
CA LYS A 497 -5.02 -2.19 29.21
C LYS A 497 -4.33 -1.54 28.01
N VAL A 498 -3.92 -2.33 27.02
CA VAL A 498 -3.30 -1.84 25.77
C VAL A 498 -4.23 -0.85 25.09
N ALA A 499 -5.47 -1.25 24.82
CA ALA A 499 -6.44 -0.40 24.15
C ALA A 499 -6.72 0.89 24.94
N ALA A 500 -6.83 0.80 26.27
CA ALA A 500 -7.00 1.98 27.13
C ALA A 500 -5.78 2.92 27.10
N CYS A 501 -4.56 2.40 26.99
CA CYS A 501 -3.36 3.21 26.86
C CYS A 501 -3.33 3.94 25.51
N GLY A 502 -3.63 3.24 24.41
CA GLY A 502 -3.76 3.85 23.07
C GLY A 502 -4.73 5.03 23.09
N ALA A 503 -5.97 4.78 23.53
CA ALA A 503 -7.00 5.82 23.64
C ALA A 503 -6.61 7.03 24.51
N ILE A 504 -5.84 6.83 25.60
CA ILE A 504 -5.31 7.95 26.40
C ILE A 504 -4.22 8.71 25.64
N GLY A 505 -3.40 8.02 24.86
CA GLY A 505 -2.41 8.61 23.95
C GLY A 505 -3.08 9.51 22.91
N ALA A 506 -4.12 9.00 22.24
CA ALA A 506 -4.95 9.78 21.32
C ALA A 506 -5.61 10.99 21.99
N ILE A 507 -6.21 10.83 23.18
CA ILE A 507 -6.78 11.98 23.92
C ILE A 507 -5.70 13.03 24.23
N ALA A 508 -4.48 12.60 24.57
CA ALA A 508 -3.38 13.51 24.82
C ALA A 508 -2.98 14.27 23.55
N GLU A 509 -2.90 13.58 22.42
CA GLU A 509 -2.62 14.15 21.10
C GLU A 509 -3.66 15.21 20.71
N CYS A 510 -4.97 14.92 20.80
CA CYS A 510 -6.02 15.89 20.49
C CYS A 510 -5.98 17.13 21.39
N LEU A 511 -5.62 16.97 22.67
CA LEU A 511 -5.55 18.08 23.63
C LEU A 511 -4.26 18.90 23.51
N GLY A 512 -3.18 18.31 22.98
CA GLY A 512 -1.85 18.90 22.96
C GLY A 512 -1.44 19.43 24.33
N GLU A 513 -1.07 20.72 24.37
CA GLU A 513 -0.65 21.42 25.59
C GLU A 513 -1.71 21.42 26.71
N ASP A 514 -3.00 21.32 26.37
CA ASP A 514 -4.09 21.26 27.33
C ASP A 514 -4.21 19.90 28.05
N PHE A 515 -3.39 18.90 27.67
CA PHE A 515 -3.27 17.63 28.39
C PHE A 515 -2.46 17.74 29.70
N LYS A 516 -1.67 18.81 29.87
CA LYS A 516 -0.78 19.03 31.04
C LYS A 516 -1.43 18.80 32.42
N PRO A 517 -2.70 19.15 32.68
CA PRO A 517 -3.35 18.87 33.97
C PRO A 517 -3.46 17.37 34.30
N TYR A 518 -3.47 16.50 33.28
CA TYR A 518 -3.62 15.05 33.42
C TYR A 518 -2.27 14.30 33.32
N PHE A 519 -1.24 14.98 32.81
CA PHE A 519 0.05 14.40 32.46
C PHE A 519 0.74 13.64 33.61
N GLU A 520 0.95 14.27 34.77
CA GLU A 520 1.69 13.63 35.88
C GLU A 520 1.00 12.38 36.43
N GLN A 521 -0.33 12.39 36.51
CA GLN A 521 -1.11 11.25 36.98
C GLN A 521 -1.06 10.11 35.96
N THR A 522 -1.18 10.44 34.67
CA THR A 522 -1.12 9.47 33.57
C THR A 522 0.24 8.80 33.50
N MET A 523 1.34 9.59 33.49
CA MET A 523 2.70 9.04 33.47
C MET A 523 3.00 8.16 34.69
N ARG A 524 2.43 8.47 35.86
CA ARG A 524 2.56 7.61 37.04
C ARG A 524 1.84 6.27 36.86
N ALA A 525 0.67 6.25 36.21
CA ALA A 525 -0.08 5.03 35.95
C ALA A 525 0.63 4.15 34.90
N LEU A 526 1.07 4.76 33.79
CA LEU A 526 1.74 4.07 32.69
C LEU A 526 3.15 3.59 33.07
N GLY A 527 3.85 4.35 33.92
CA GLY A 527 5.25 4.06 34.28
C GLY A 527 5.50 2.69 34.91
N ALA A 528 4.48 2.07 35.51
CA ALA A 528 4.59 0.72 36.06
C ALA A 528 4.78 -0.37 34.99
N TYR A 529 4.34 -0.10 33.75
CA TYR A 529 4.37 -1.06 32.64
C TYR A 529 5.54 -0.80 31.66
N LEU A 530 6.31 0.26 31.84
CA LEU A 530 7.43 0.58 30.95
C LEU A 530 8.64 -0.35 31.12
N THR A 531 8.66 -1.22 32.14
CA THR A 531 9.81 -2.09 32.44
C THR A 531 9.43 -3.55 32.70
N ILE A 532 8.15 -3.91 32.51
CA ILE A 532 7.68 -5.30 32.61
C ILE A 532 8.24 -6.13 31.45
N LYS A 533 8.48 -7.41 31.74
CA LYS A 533 9.13 -8.36 30.82
C LYS A 533 9.02 -9.81 31.30
N ASP A 534 8.01 -10.13 32.09
CA ASP A 534 7.89 -11.47 32.71
C ASP A 534 7.15 -12.46 31.80
N SER A 535 6.39 -11.99 30.80
CA SER A 535 5.61 -12.79 29.84
C SER A 535 5.42 -12.06 28.50
N GLU A 536 4.98 -12.76 27.46
CA GLU A 536 4.63 -12.13 26.17
C GLU A 536 3.50 -11.11 26.32
N ASP A 537 2.46 -11.41 27.11
CA ASP A 537 1.39 -10.45 27.45
C ASP A 537 1.95 -9.15 28.06
N ASP A 538 3.00 -9.26 28.89
CA ASP A 538 3.68 -8.09 29.46
C ASP A 538 4.45 -7.30 28.38
N LEU A 539 5.08 -7.98 27.42
CA LEU A 539 5.81 -7.33 26.33
C LEU A 539 4.83 -6.61 25.37
N SER A 540 3.71 -7.24 25.01
CA SER A 540 2.63 -6.61 24.25
C SER A 540 2.03 -5.41 24.98
N LEU A 541 1.80 -5.52 26.30
CA LEU A 541 1.36 -4.38 27.10
C LEU A 541 2.38 -3.25 27.09
N ARG A 542 3.66 -3.58 27.27
CA ARG A 542 4.74 -2.58 27.25
C ARG A 542 4.83 -1.89 25.89
N SER A 543 4.64 -2.60 24.78
CA SER A 543 4.58 -2.02 23.43
C SER A 543 3.49 -0.96 23.33
N GLY A 544 2.23 -1.30 23.66
CA GLY A 544 1.13 -0.33 23.60
C GLY A 544 1.30 0.86 24.54
N VAL A 545 2.00 0.67 25.68
CA VAL A 545 2.36 1.76 26.59
C VAL A 545 3.45 2.65 25.99
N CYS A 546 4.44 2.08 25.29
CA CYS A 546 5.47 2.86 24.59
C CYS A 546 4.86 3.75 23.50
N ASP A 547 3.94 3.23 22.69
CA ASP A 547 3.25 3.98 21.63
C ASP A 547 2.49 5.18 22.22
N SER A 548 1.69 4.92 23.26
CA SER A 548 0.93 5.95 23.98
C SER A 548 1.83 7.03 24.60
N VAL A 549 2.95 6.63 25.21
CA VAL A 549 3.91 7.56 25.81
C VAL A 549 4.58 8.44 24.76
N GLY A 550 4.83 7.91 23.54
CA GLY A 550 5.32 8.69 22.41
C GLY A 550 4.36 9.81 22.01
N ARG A 551 3.06 9.49 21.85
CA ARG A 551 2.01 10.48 21.57
C ARG A 551 1.89 11.54 22.69
N ILE A 552 1.94 11.12 23.94
CA ILE A 552 1.94 12.02 25.11
C ILE A 552 3.16 12.97 25.08
N ALA A 553 4.34 12.48 24.70
CA ALA A 553 5.55 13.30 24.61
C ALA A 553 5.40 14.42 23.57
N THR A 554 4.83 14.09 22.41
CA THR A 554 4.50 15.05 21.35
C THR A 554 3.51 16.10 21.86
N ALA A 555 2.45 15.68 22.56
CA ALA A 555 1.42 16.57 23.07
C ALA A 555 1.92 17.61 24.11
N VAL A 556 2.74 17.19 25.08
CA VAL A 556 3.16 18.08 26.21
C VAL A 556 4.47 18.84 25.98
N GLY A 557 5.18 18.47 24.92
CA GLY A 557 6.45 19.07 24.49
C GLY A 557 7.68 18.71 25.33
N ALA A 558 8.86 19.01 24.77
CA ALA A 558 10.18 18.64 25.29
C ALA A 558 10.40 19.04 26.77
N GLN A 559 9.97 20.24 27.16
CA GLN A 559 10.21 20.77 28.50
C GLN A 559 9.46 19.98 29.59
N SER A 560 8.19 19.68 29.37
CA SER A 560 7.35 18.96 30.35
C SER A 560 7.77 17.50 30.46
N PHE A 561 8.17 16.90 29.33
CA PHE A 561 8.51 15.49 29.23
C PHE A 561 9.94 15.14 29.67
N GLN A 562 10.83 16.13 29.74
CA GLN A 562 12.26 15.97 30.08
C GLN A 562 12.57 15.02 31.26
N PRO A 563 11.81 15.02 32.38
CA PRO A 563 12.12 14.15 33.52
C PRO A 563 12.07 12.64 33.22
N TYR A 564 11.41 12.21 32.15
CA TYR A 564 11.15 10.80 31.83
C TYR A 564 12.06 10.23 30.75
N VAL A 565 12.63 11.09 29.89
CA VAL A 565 13.32 10.68 28.65
C VAL A 565 14.48 9.72 28.89
N VAL A 566 15.32 9.98 29.88
CA VAL A 566 16.55 9.20 30.08
C VAL A 566 16.24 7.75 30.46
N ASP A 567 15.28 7.54 31.36
CA ASP A 567 14.88 6.19 31.78
C ASP A 567 14.06 5.50 30.68
N LEU A 568 13.27 6.27 29.92
CA LEU A 568 12.53 5.76 28.78
C LEU A 568 13.45 5.28 27.66
N MET A 569 14.44 6.08 27.26
CA MET A 569 15.45 5.69 26.26
C MET A 569 16.20 4.43 26.67
N ARG A 570 16.60 4.33 27.95
CA ARG A 570 17.24 3.12 28.48
C ARG A 570 16.29 1.90 28.40
N SER A 571 15.02 2.09 28.72
CA SER A 571 14.01 1.03 28.65
C SER A 571 13.80 0.56 27.20
N SER A 572 13.58 1.48 26.26
CA SER A 572 13.39 1.15 24.84
C SER A 572 14.64 0.51 24.21
N GLU A 573 15.84 0.88 24.63
CA GLU A 573 17.08 0.22 24.18
C GLU A 573 17.16 -1.21 24.72
N GLU A 574 16.80 -1.45 25.99
CA GLU A 574 16.70 -2.81 26.53
C GLU A 574 15.67 -3.65 25.76
N ALA A 575 14.57 -3.03 25.33
CA ALA A 575 13.48 -3.69 24.63
C ALA A 575 13.92 -4.32 23.30
N LEU A 576 14.95 -3.76 22.64
CA LEU A 576 15.53 -4.34 21.42
C LEU A 576 16.10 -5.74 21.60
N HIS A 577 16.36 -6.16 22.84
CA HIS A 577 16.99 -7.43 23.19
C HIS A 577 16.03 -8.40 23.91
N LEU A 578 14.71 -8.16 23.84
CA LEU A 578 13.69 -8.99 24.50
C LEU A 578 12.96 -9.95 23.56
N ASP A 579 13.44 -10.14 22.33
CA ASP A 579 12.90 -11.10 21.35
C ASP A 579 11.38 -10.96 21.07
N ASN A 580 10.85 -9.73 21.11
CA ASN A 580 9.48 -9.43 20.75
C ASN A 580 9.44 -8.34 19.67
N SER A 581 9.03 -8.70 18.45
CA SER A 581 9.11 -7.82 17.27
C SER A 581 8.26 -6.57 17.41
N ARG A 582 7.02 -6.70 17.91
CA ARG A 582 6.12 -5.56 18.10
C ARG A 582 6.68 -4.55 19.12
N LEU A 583 7.30 -5.04 20.19
CA LEU A 583 7.94 -4.16 21.17
C LEU A 583 9.19 -3.46 20.61
N LYS A 584 9.96 -4.11 19.73
CA LYS A 584 11.07 -3.45 19.01
C LYS A 584 10.55 -2.32 18.13
N GLU A 585 9.52 -2.61 17.35
CA GLU A 585 8.85 -1.64 16.48
C GLU A 585 8.38 -0.42 17.28
N SER A 586 7.56 -0.61 18.32
CA SER A 586 7.12 0.47 19.22
C SER A 586 8.28 1.25 19.84
N SER A 587 9.42 0.59 20.10
CA SER A 587 10.62 1.26 20.62
C SER A 587 11.25 2.18 19.57
N PHE A 588 11.31 1.77 18.30
CA PHE A 588 11.77 2.62 17.21
C PHE A 588 10.79 3.77 16.92
N ILE A 589 9.48 3.51 16.90
CA ILE A 589 8.44 4.55 16.75
C ILE A 589 8.57 5.60 17.86
N LEU A 590 8.76 5.16 19.10
CA LEU A 590 9.02 6.06 20.22
C LEU A 590 10.29 6.91 20.01
N TRP A 591 11.36 6.35 19.43
CA TRP A 591 12.56 7.12 19.11
C TRP A 591 12.32 8.16 18.04
N SER A 592 11.50 7.88 17.04
CA SER A 592 11.07 8.89 16.06
C SER A 592 10.29 10.02 16.75
N ALA A 593 9.31 9.69 17.59
CA ALA A 593 8.53 10.69 18.33
C ALA A 593 9.45 11.59 19.17
N LEU A 594 10.40 11.01 19.91
CA LEU A 594 11.37 11.77 20.70
C LEU A 594 12.35 12.57 19.84
N ALA A 595 12.76 12.06 18.68
CA ALA A 595 13.60 12.81 17.73
C ALA A 595 12.86 14.04 17.17
N LYS A 596 11.55 13.94 16.91
CA LYS A 596 10.68 15.06 16.50
C LYS A 596 10.48 16.06 17.63
N VAL A 597 10.29 15.59 18.87
CA VAL A 597 10.08 16.46 20.05
C VAL A 597 11.33 17.23 20.46
N TYR A 598 12.49 16.58 20.45
CA TYR A 598 13.75 17.16 20.93
C TYR A 598 14.63 17.73 19.80
N GLU A 599 14.37 17.38 18.54
CA GLU A 599 15.14 17.80 17.37
C GLU A 599 16.66 17.68 17.62
N ARG A 600 17.40 18.79 17.51
CA ARG A 600 18.85 18.86 17.73
C ARG A 600 19.26 18.53 19.16
N GLU A 601 18.37 18.68 20.15
CA GLU A 601 18.64 18.31 21.54
C GLU A 601 18.61 16.79 21.78
N PHE A 602 18.13 16.00 20.81
CA PHE A 602 18.15 14.54 20.85
C PHE A 602 19.56 13.94 20.67
N ALA A 603 20.55 14.76 20.31
CA ALA A 603 21.93 14.38 20.04
C ALA A 603 22.58 13.40 21.05
N PRO A 604 22.36 13.49 22.38
CA PRO A 604 22.96 12.57 23.34
C PRO A 604 22.57 11.10 23.16
N PHE A 605 21.43 10.81 22.52
CA PHE A 605 20.93 9.45 22.34
C PHE A 605 21.25 8.86 20.96
N LEU A 606 21.66 9.70 20.00
CA LEU A 606 21.95 9.28 18.63
C LEU A 606 22.92 8.09 18.52
N PRO A 607 24.01 7.99 19.30
CA PRO A 607 24.91 6.83 19.18
C PRO A 607 24.22 5.48 19.42
N GLY A 608 23.32 5.41 20.41
CA GLY A 608 22.55 4.19 20.70
C GLY A 608 21.48 3.92 19.65
N VAL A 609 20.76 4.97 19.24
CA VAL A 609 19.73 4.91 18.21
C VAL A 609 20.29 4.41 16.88
N PHE A 610 21.37 5.01 16.37
CA PHE A 610 22.03 4.54 15.15
C PHE A 610 22.57 3.12 15.29
N ASN A 611 23.05 2.72 16.48
CA ASN A 611 23.49 1.34 16.67
C ASN A 611 22.33 0.35 16.52
N GLY A 612 21.20 0.58 17.21
CA GLY A 612 20.01 -0.26 17.13
C GLY A 612 19.46 -0.35 15.70
N LEU A 613 19.29 0.79 15.03
CA LEU A 613 18.80 0.83 13.66
C LEU A 613 19.74 0.07 12.69
N PHE A 614 21.05 0.26 12.80
CA PHE A 614 22.00 -0.47 11.95
C PHE A 614 22.10 -1.96 12.26
N GLU A 615 21.74 -2.41 13.46
CA GLU A 615 21.65 -3.83 13.78
C GLU A 615 20.42 -4.45 13.10
N SER A 616 19.26 -3.80 13.16
CA SER A 616 18.04 -4.23 12.47
C SER A 616 18.20 -4.27 10.95
N LEU A 617 18.83 -3.25 10.35
CA LEU A 617 19.09 -3.22 8.91
C LEU A 617 20.06 -4.32 8.42
N LYS A 618 20.80 -4.96 9.33
CA LYS A 618 21.73 -6.05 9.01
C LYS A 618 21.19 -7.45 9.29
N LEU A 619 19.94 -7.56 9.75
CA LEU A 619 19.33 -8.86 9.96
C LEU A 619 19.37 -9.65 8.65
N GLU A 620 19.84 -10.90 8.75
CA GLU A 620 19.71 -11.86 7.66
C GLU A 620 18.25 -12.30 7.63
N GLU A 621 17.58 -12.08 6.51
CA GLU A 621 16.20 -12.53 6.34
C GLU A 621 16.19 -14.05 6.19
N GLU A 622 15.33 -14.72 6.94
CA GLU A 622 15.07 -16.14 6.69
C GLU A 622 14.38 -16.25 5.31
N GLU A 623 14.97 -16.99 4.36
CA GLU A 623 14.36 -17.25 3.05
C GLU A 623 12.93 -17.80 3.23
N ILE A 624 11.98 -17.27 2.45
CA ILE A 624 10.54 -17.54 2.47
C ILE A 624 10.18 -18.98 2.87
N LYS A 625 9.36 -19.09 3.91
CA LYS A 625 8.96 -20.34 4.59
C LYS A 625 7.78 -21.00 3.87
N LEU A 626 8.01 -22.05 3.10
CA LEU A 626 6.93 -22.85 2.49
C LEU A 626 6.12 -23.62 3.57
N LYS A 627 4.80 -23.45 3.61
CA LYS A 627 3.87 -24.31 4.39
C LYS A 627 3.74 -25.66 3.67
N LEU A 628 4.55 -26.63 4.06
CA LEU A 628 4.46 -28.00 3.56
C LEU A 628 3.42 -28.83 4.33
N SER A 629 2.67 -29.68 3.62
CA SER A 629 1.82 -30.71 4.22
C SER A 629 2.65 -31.71 5.07
N GLU A 630 2.01 -32.44 5.99
CA GLU A 630 2.68 -33.52 6.77
C GLU A 630 3.38 -34.55 5.87
N GLU A 631 2.86 -34.75 4.66
CA GLU A 631 3.42 -35.66 3.66
C GLU A 631 4.68 -35.08 2.99
N GLU A 632 4.72 -33.77 2.76
CA GLU A 632 5.87 -33.04 2.23
C GLU A 632 6.96 -32.78 3.29
N LYS A 633 6.58 -32.59 4.55
CA LYS A 633 7.52 -32.56 5.69
C LYS A 633 8.27 -33.88 5.86
N GLY A 634 7.60 -35.00 5.57
CA GLY A 634 8.22 -36.33 5.52
C GLY A 634 9.23 -36.49 4.37
N ILE A 635 9.13 -35.68 3.32
CA ILE A 635 9.94 -35.73 2.08
C ILE A 635 11.24 -34.92 2.25
N VAL A 636 11.18 -33.71 2.79
CA VAL A 636 12.34 -32.79 2.76
C VAL A 636 13.45 -33.20 3.73
N GLY A 637 13.11 -33.78 4.89
CA GLY A 637 14.10 -33.96 5.96
C GLY A 637 14.60 -32.61 6.51
N THR A 638 15.41 -32.62 7.57
CA THR A 638 15.81 -31.42 8.33
C THR A 638 16.78 -30.47 7.61
N ASP A 639 16.93 -30.62 6.29
CA ASP A 639 17.71 -29.68 5.50
C ASP A 639 16.72 -28.69 4.93
N ASN A 640 16.76 -27.50 5.50
CA ASN A 640 15.93 -26.37 5.16
C ASN A 640 16.29 -25.85 3.74
N GLU A 641 16.26 -26.63 2.66
CA GLU A 641 16.49 -26.12 1.28
C GLU A 641 15.70 -26.96 0.24
N VAL A 642 14.76 -26.34 -0.49
CA VAL A 642 14.03 -26.81 -1.68
C VAL A 642 14.24 -25.80 -2.82
N ILE A 643 14.38 -26.29 -4.05
CA ILE A 643 14.48 -25.43 -5.24
C ILE A 643 13.19 -25.56 -6.02
N THR A 644 12.46 -24.46 -6.17
CA THR A 644 11.24 -24.36 -6.99
C THR A 644 11.39 -23.16 -7.93
N GLY A 645 11.10 -23.32 -9.22
CA GLY A 645 11.26 -22.23 -10.21
C GLY A 645 12.69 -21.69 -10.36
N GLY A 646 13.73 -22.48 -10.04
CA GLY A 646 15.13 -22.05 -10.12
C GLY A 646 15.63 -21.16 -8.97
N LYS A 647 14.82 -20.90 -7.94
CA LYS A 647 15.25 -20.22 -6.69
C LYS A 647 15.33 -21.22 -5.53
N LYS A 648 16.31 -21.02 -4.63
CA LYS A 648 16.49 -21.79 -3.38
C LYS A 648 15.55 -21.25 -2.30
N LEU A 649 14.90 -22.14 -1.54
CA LEU A 649 13.90 -21.85 -0.52
C LEU A 649 14.13 -22.73 0.71
N THR A 650 13.91 -22.23 1.93
CA THR A 650 14.39 -22.88 3.17
C THR A 650 13.24 -23.25 4.12
N ILE A 651 13.13 -24.53 4.57
CA ILE A 651 11.93 -25.09 5.26
C ILE A 651 12.07 -25.20 6.79
N LYS A 652 11.02 -24.87 7.55
CA LYS A 652 10.91 -25.14 9.01
C LYS A 652 9.75 -26.10 9.34
N ASN A 653 9.91 -26.93 10.38
CA ASN A 653 8.91 -27.91 10.84
C ASN A 653 7.79 -27.24 11.67
N SER A 654 6.54 -27.65 11.48
CA SER A 654 5.36 -27.19 12.23
C SER A 654 5.19 -27.88 13.59
N ASN A 655 6.19 -27.80 14.47
CA ASN A 655 6.09 -28.37 15.83
C ASN A 655 6.68 -27.48 16.92
N ASP A 656 6.98 -26.22 16.62
CA ASP A 656 7.18 -25.22 17.66
C ASP A 656 5.89 -24.38 17.69
N ASP A 657 5.18 -24.42 18.83
CA ASP A 657 4.09 -23.53 19.21
C ASP A 657 4.61 -22.08 19.39
N ASP A 658 5.43 -21.60 18.46
CA ASP A 658 5.77 -20.19 18.37
C ASP A 658 4.67 -19.58 17.51
N GLU A 659 3.69 -19.01 18.20
CA GLU A 659 2.73 -18.04 17.68
C GLU A 659 3.46 -17.14 16.68
N ILE A 660 3.17 -17.33 15.39
CA ILE A 660 3.43 -16.28 14.41
C ILE A 660 2.58 -15.13 14.93
N PHE A 661 3.23 -14.12 15.48
CA PHE A 661 2.59 -12.87 15.89
C PHE A 661 1.89 -12.30 14.66
N MET A 662 0.60 -12.60 14.56
CA MET A 662 -0.37 -11.79 13.85
C MET A 662 -0.34 -10.45 14.58
N SER A 663 0.24 -9.42 13.98
CA SER A 663 -0.17 -8.06 14.30
C SER A 663 -1.68 -7.97 14.06
N ASP A 664 -2.40 -7.20 14.88
CA ASP A 664 -3.84 -6.91 14.71
C ASP A 664 -4.16 -6.14 13.39
N ASP A 665 -3.22 -6.11 12.42
CA ASP A 665 -3.40 -5.59 11.07
C ASP A 665 -3.62 -6.78 10.12
N ASP A 666 -4.87 -6.86 9.67
CA ASP A 666 -5.37 -7.78 8.64
C ASP A 666 -4.63 -7.59 7.31
N ASP A 667 -4.79 -8.59 6.44
CA ASP A 667 -4.53 -8.60 5.01
C ASP A 667 -3.05 -8.74 4.57
N ASP A 668 -2.63 -10.01 4.39
CA ASP A 668 -1.92 -10.47 3.17
C ASP A 668 -1.44 -11.94 3.31
N GLU A 669 -2.37 -12.91 3.20
CA GLU A 669 -2.01 -14.34 3.10
C GLU A 669 -1.99 -14.89 1.66
N TYR A 670 -1.96 -14.02 0.64
CA TYR A 670 -2.04 -14.47 -0.76
C TYR A 670 -1.00 -13.81 -1.70
N ASP A 671 0.19 -13.51 -1.19
CA ASP A 671 1.39 -13.59 -2.03
C ASP A 671 2.14 -14.90 -1.72
N ASP A 672 2.51 -15.62 -2.77
CA ASP A 672 3.33 -16.85 -2.75
C ASP A 672 4.75 -16.63 -2.17
N PHE A 673 4.98 -15.48 -1.52
CA PHE A 673 6.18 -15.09 -0.79
C PHE A 673 5.81 -14.28 0.44
N GLY A 674 5.40 -14.93 1.54
CA GLY A 674 5.15 -14.23 2.81
C GLY A 674 6.33 -13.34 3.21
N VAL A 675 6.02 -12.10 3.61
CA VAL A 675 7.02 -11.12 4.06
C VAL A 675 7.66 -11.61 5.36
N SER A 676 8.99 -11.59 5.43
CA SER A 676 9.69 -12.00 6.65
C SER A 676 9.51 -10.95 7.75
N VAL A 677 9.45 -11.39 9.02
CA VAL A 677 9.38 -10.47 10.17
C VAL A 677 10.61 -9.57 10.20
N GLU A 678 11.76 -10.07 9.75
CA GLU A 678 12.98 -9.30 9.58
C GLU A 678 12.85 -8.21 8.50
N ALA A 679 12.12 -8.46 7.39
CA ALA A 679 11.85 -7.46 6.36
C ALA A 679 10.91 -6.36 6.88
N LEU A 680 9.88 -6.70 7.67
CA LEU A 680 9.03 -5.72 8.36
C LEU A 680 9.84 -4.86 9.35
N GLU A 681 10.72 -5.50 10.14
CA GLU A 681 11.61 -4.78 11.07
C GLU A 681 12.55 -3.82 10.30
N LYS A 682 13.03 -4.20 9.11
CA LYS A 682 13.86 -3.35 8.25
C LYS A 682 13.09 -2.17 7.68
N GLU A 683 11.85 -2.34 7.22
CA GLU A 683 11.01 -1.23 6.75
C GLU A 683 10.87 -0.16 7.84
N VAL A 684 10.49 -0.58 9.06
CA VAL A 684 10.36 0.33 10.19
C VAL A 684 11.70 0.99 10.51
N ALA A 685 12.80 0.23 10.58
CA ALA A 685 14.11 0.79 10.86
C ALA A 685 14.57 1.81 9.80
N LEU A 686 14.22 1.62 8.51
CA LEU A 686 14.48 2.57 7.44
C LEU A 686 13.71 3.87 7.66
N GLU A 687 12.40 3.80 7.90
CA GLU A 687 11.57 4.99 8.12
C GLU A 687 12.05 5.82 9.32
N ILE A 688 12.37 5.14 10.42
CA ILE A 688 12.83 5.78 11.65
C ILE A 688 14.24 6.36 11.47
N LEU A 689 15.11 5.72 10.68
CA LEU A 689 16.39 6.28 10.27
C LEU A 689 16.20 7.58 9.47
N GLY A 690 15.22 7.61 8.57
CA GLY A 690 14.82 8.81 7.84
C GLY A 690 14.36 9.94 8.76
N ASP A 691 13.52 9.65 9.75
CA ASP A 691 13.06 10.61 10.77
C ASP A 691 14.24 11.17 11.58
N VAL A 692 15.10 10.30 12.10
CA VAL A 692 16.27 10.71 12.88
C VAL A 692 17.21 11.60 12.07
N ILE A 693 17.49 11.25 10.81
CA ILE A 693 18.30 12.08 9.91
C ILE A 693 17.65 13.44 9.68
N THR A 694 16.34 13.46 9.41
CA THR A 694 15.59 14.68 9.07
C THR A 694 15.56 15.67 10.25
N TYR A 695 15.18 15.20 11.44
CA TYR A 695 14.86 16.07 12.57
C TYR A 695 16.02 16.24 13.55
N ALA A 696 16.79 15.18 13.82
CA ALA A 696 17.81 15.20 14.88
C ALA A 696 19.23 15.45 14.39
N CYS A 697 19.59 15.05 13.16
CA CYS A 697 20.96 15.20 12.65
C CYS A 697 21.24 16.59 12.06
N GLY A 698 22.45 17.11 12.23
CA GLY A 698 22.94 18.33 11.61
C GLY A 698 24.38 18.13 11.18
N THR A 699 25.13 19.19 10.89
CA THR A 699 26.42 19.04 10.17
C THR A 699 27.40 18.05 10.81
N GLN A 700 27.52 18.05 12.14
CA GLN A 700 28.41 17.13 12.85
C GLN A 700 27.92 15.68 12.74
N GLU A 701 26.64 15.44 13.01
CA GLU A 701 26.05 14.10 12.98
C GLU A 701 26.00 13.53 11.55
N ILE A 702 25.69 14.37 10.56
CA ILE A 702 25.74 14.02 9.14
C ILE A 702 27.16 13.60 8.74
N ALA A 703 28.19 14.32 9.20
CA ALA A 703 29.57 13.95 8.93
C ALA A 703 29.98 12.62 9.59
N GLU A 704 29.31 12.21 10.67
CA GLU A 704 29.61 10.99 11.42
C GLU A 704 28.85 9.76 10.90
N TYR A 705 27.55 9.89 10.60
CA TYR A 705 26.67 8.75 10.36
C TYR A 705 26.23 8.56 8.92
N LEU A 706 26.22 9.62 8.09
CA LEU A 706 25.58 9.56 6.78
C LEU A 706 26.19 8.50 5.85
N GLU A 707 27.52 8.40 5.78
CA GLU A 707 28.19 7.42 4.90
C GLU A 707 27.74 5.99 5.22
N LYS A 708 27.78 5.60 6.50
CA LYS A 708 27.34 4.27 6.95
C LYS A 708 25.83 4.05 6.76
N ALA A 709 25.03 5.10 6.94
CA ALA A 709 23.59 5.03 6.69
C ALA A 709 23.32 4.72 5.21
N ILE A 710 23.93 5.46 4.29
CA ILE A 710 23.77 5.26 2.85
C ILE A 710 24.27 3.87 2.43
N GLU A 711 25.39 3.38 2.97
CA GLU A 711 25.88 2.01 2.74
C GLU A 711 24.88 0.93 3.18
N SER A 712 24.12 1.19 4.24
CA SER A 712 23.14 0.23 4.79
C SER A 712 21.80 0.31 4.04
N ILE A 713 21.39 1.50 3.60
CA ILE A 713 20.11 1.74 2.92
C ILE A 713 20.15 1.31 1.46
N SER A 714 21.23 1.66 0.73
CA SER A 714 21.26 1.52 -0.75
C SER A 714 20.94 0.11 -1.26
N PRO A 715 21.42 -0.99 -0.64
CA PRO A 715 21.09 -2.34 -1.09
C PRO A 715 19.59 -2.69 -0.94
N LEU A 716 18.87 -2.05 -0.03
CA LEU A 716 17.46 -2.31 0.25
C LEU A 716 16.52 -1.63 -0.76
N ALA A 717 17.03 -0.75 -1.62
CA ALA A 717 16.25 -0.18 -2.72
C ALA A 717 15.85 -1.24 -3.78
N GLU A 718 16.60 -2.35 -3.88
CA GLU A 718 16.33 -3.47 -4.80
C GLU A 718 15.80 -4.70 -4.04
N HIS A 719 15.23 -4.50 -2.85
CA HIS A 719 14.71 -5.57 -2.02
C HIS A 719 13.49 -6.27 -2.63
N THR A 720 13.26 -7.55 -2.33
CA THR A 720 12.10 -8.29 -2.87
C THR A 720 10.77 -7.81 -2.28
N TYR A 721 10.76 -7.47 -1.00
CA TYR A 721 9.64 -6.82 -0.31
C TYR A 721 9.59 -5.33 -0.63
N GLU A 722 8.44 -4.86 -1.11
CA GLU A 722 8.14 -3.50 -1.53
C GLU A 722 8.20 -2.48 -0.40
N GLY A 723 7.81 -2.84 0.83
CA GLY A 723 7.94 -1.95 2.00
C GLY A 723 9.38 -1.52 2.26
N CYS A 724 10.34 -2.44 2.14
CA CYS A 724 11.78 -2.13 2.19
C CYS A 724 12.22 -1.21 1.04
N ARG A 725 11.77 -1.46 -0.19
CA ARG A 725 12.11 -0.61 -1.36
C ARG A 725 11.60 0.82 -1.16
N LYS A 726 10.33 0.95 -0.80
CA LYS A 726 9.63 2.20 -0.49
C LYS A 726 10.40 3.01 0.55
N ALA A 727 10.61 2.44 1.75
CA ALA A 727 11.25 3.11 2.87
C ALA A 727 12.72 3.45 2.59
N ALA A 728 13.44 2.59 1.86
CA ALA A 728 14.84 2.84 1.50
C ALA A 728 14.95 4.06 0.58
N ILE A 729 14.12 4.14 -0.46
CA ILE A 729 14.12 5.27 -1.39
C ILE A 729 13.70 6.56 -0.69
N ALA A 730 12.63 6.54 0.09
CA ALA A 730 12.20 7.70 0.87
C ALA A 730 13.34 8.21 1.77
N THR A 731 14.01 7.30 2.49
CA THR A 731 15.13 7.65 3.37
C THR A 731 16.33 8.25 2.61
N LEU A 732 16.65 7.76 1.41
CA LEU A 732 17.70 8.33 0.56
C LEU A 732 17.37 9.77 0.14
N TRP A 733 16.14 10.03 -0.29
CA TRP A 733 15.67 11.37 -0.67
C TRP A 733 15.64 12.34 0.52
N ARG A 734 15.11 11.90 1.66
CA ARG A 734 15.11 12.67 2.91
C ARG A 734 16.53 13.03 3.37
N SER A 735 17.46 12.09 3.21
CA SER A 735 18.89 12.35 3.48
C SER A 735 19.46 13.43 2.56
N TYR A 736 19.14 13.40 1.26
CA TYR A 736 19.54 14.45 0.32
C TYR A 736 18.97 15.82 0.71
N ALA A 737 17.67 15.88 0.98
CA ALA A 737 16.98 17.11 1.37
C ALA A 737 17.56 17.69 2.67
N ARG A 738 17.88 16.84 3.66
CA ARG A 738 18.50 17.30 4.91
C ARG A 738 19.88 17.90 4.68
N VAL A 739 20.73 17.25 3.89
CA VAL A 739 22.06 17.79 3.57
C VAL A 739 21.95 19.10 2.81
N TRP A 740 20.94 19.25 1.93
CA TRP A 740 20.67 20.49 1.22
C TRP A 740 20.28 21.62 2.20
N GLN A 741 19.30 21.34 3.07
CA GLN A 741 18.84 22.29 4.08
C GLN A 741 19.98 22.79 4.98
N LEU A 742 20.87 21.89 5.41
CA LEU A 742 22.04 22.26 6.21
C LEU A 742 23.01 23.16 5.42
N MET A 743 23.19 22.90 4.12
CA MET A 743 23.99 23.78 3.25
C MET A 743 23.38 25.18 3.17
N GLU A 744 22.07 25.31 3.00
CA GLU A 744 21.39 26.62 2.94
C GLU A 744 21.52 27.36 4.28
N GLN A 745 21.36 26.65 5.41
CA GLN A 745 21.54 27.23 6.74
C GLN A 745 22.98 27.72 6.97
N GLU A 746 23.99 26.97 6.53
CA GLU A 746 25.40 27.35 6.68
C GLU A 746 25.81 28.50 5.75
N THR A 747 25.27 28.52 4.53
CA THR A 747 25.65 29.51 3.51
C THR A 747 24.77 30.75 3.51
N GLY A 748 23.57 30.69 4.09
CA GLY A 748 22.54 31.73 4.03
C GLY A 748 22.03 32.01 2.61
N THR A 749 22.20 31.06 1.69
CA THR A 749 21.83 31.20 0.27
C THR A 749 20.85 30.10 -0.11
N ASN A 750 19.67 30.48 -0.61
CA ASN A 750 18.66 29.56 -1.11
C ASN A 750 18.90 29.24 -2.59
N TRP A 751 18.38 28.11 -3.05
CA TRP A 751 18.35 27.78 -4.47
C TRP A 751 17.50 28.78 -5.27
N GLU A 752 17.74 28.84 -6.58
CA GLU A 752 16.95 29.65 -7.52
C GLU A 752 16.54 28.81 -8.73
N PRO A 753 15.36 29.05 -9.33
CA PRO A 753 14.91 28.31 -10.50
C PRO A 753 15.83 28.43 -11.72
N GLY A 754 15.91 27.34 -12.49
CA GLY A 754 16.51 27.28 -13.83
C GLY A 754 17.89 26.61 -13.91
N LEU A 755 18.25 26.26 -15.14
CA LEU A 755 19.57 25.74 -15.51
C LEU A 755 20.29 26.70 -16.48
N PRO A 756 21.63 26.86 -16.41
CA PRO A 756 22.56 26.22 -15.47
C PRO A 756 22.37 26.69 -14.03
N LEU A 757 22.76 25.85 -13.06
CA LEU A 757 22.60 26.10 -11.63
C LEU A 757 23.26 27.43 -11.23
N LYS A 758 22.52 28.26 -10.49
CA LYS A 758 23.03 29.52 -9.93
C LYS A 758 23.79 29.30 -8.63
N GLN A 759 23.40 28.27 -7.86
CA GLN A 759 24.08 27.82 -6.66
C GLN A 759 24.72 26.46 -6.93
N SER A 760 26.01 26.33 -6.63
CA SER A 760 26.72 25.07 -6.81
C SER A 760 26.51 24.17 -5.59
N PRO A 761 26.03 22.92 -5.77
CA PRO A 761 25.96 21.96 -4.67
C PRO A 761 27.35 21.62 -4.14
N THR A 762 27.44 21.24 -2.86
CA THR A 762 28.68 20.70 -2.28
C THR A 762 29.07 19.37 -2.94
N VAL A 763 30.33 18.97 -2.82
CA VAL A 763 30.79 17.64 -3.31
C VAL A 763 29.98 16.51 -2.68
N THR A 764 29.60 16.64 -1.41
CA THR A 764 28.74 15.67 -0.72
C THR A 764 27.37 15.58 -1.37
N LEU A 765 26.73 16.73 -1.66
CA LEU A 765 25.43 16.76 -2.35
C LEU A 765 25.50 16.21 -3.77
N VAL A 766 26.58 16.47 -4.51
CA VAL A 766 26.76 15.89 -5.85
C VAL A 766 26.81 14.36 -5.78
N LYS A 767 27.62 13.80 -4.87
CA LYS A 767 27.75 12.34 -4.69
C LYS A 767 26.46 11.71 -4.17
N LEU A 768 25.81 12.34 -3.20
CA LEU A 768 24.55 11.84 -2.65
C LEU A 768 23.45 11.88 -3.71
N GLY A 769 23.39 12.95 -4.52
CA GLY A 769 22.49 13.04 -5.66
C GLY A 769 22.75 11.95 -6.70
N GLU A 770 24.00 11.57 -6.96
CA GLU A 770 24.34 10.44 -7.83
C GLU A 770 23.79 9.11 -7.27
N ILE A 771 23.91 8.87 -5.97
CA ILE A 771 23.40 7.64 -5.32
C ILE A 771 21.86 7.61 -5.38
N VAL A 772 21.21 8.70 -4.97
CA VAL A 772 19.74 8.82 -4.94
C VAL A 772 19.15 8.65 -6.34
N SER A 773 19.71 9.35 -7.34
CA SER A 773 19.22 9.26 -8.72
C SER A 773 19.41 7.86 -9.31
N LYS A 774 20.58 7.22 -9.09
CA LYS A 774 20.82 5.85 -9.58
C LYS A 774 19.89 4.82 -8.94
N ALA A 775 19.71 4.87 -7.62
CA ALA A 775 18.80 3.98 -6.91
C ALA A 775 17.34 4.19 -7.34
N THR A 776 16.93 5.44 -7.56
CA THR A 776 15.57 5.73 -8.07
C THR A 776 15.40 5.17 -9.48
N LEU A 777 16.35 5.42 -10.39
CA LEU A 777 16.23 5.00 -11.79
C LEU A 777 16.39 3.49 -12.01
N SER A 778 17.03 2.76 -11.10
CA SER A 778 17.15 1.30 -11.22
C SER A 778 15.82 0.57 -11.03
N LEU A 779 14.83 1.22 -10.40
CA LEU A 779 13.53 0.60 -10.11
C LEU A 779 12.35 1.34 -10.76
N TRP A 780 12.39 2.67 -10.86
CA TRP A 780 11.20 3.48 -11.20
C TRP A 780 10.58 3.18 -12.56
N HIS A 781 11.34 2.66 -13.54
CA HIS A 781 10.82 2.31 -14.86
C HIS A 781 10.02 0.99 -14.90
N GLU A 782 10.40 0.03 -14.05
CA GLU A 782 9.91 -1.36 -14.10
C GLU A 782 9.13 -1.74 -12.84
N GLU A 783 8.98 -0.81 -11.89
CA GLU A 783 8.24 -1.04 -10.66
C GLU A 783 6.75 -1.28 -10.94
N ALA A 784 6.26 -2.42 -10.48
CA ALA A 784 4.88 -2.85 -10.61
C ALA A 784 4.04 -2.43 -9.39
N ASP A 785 4.67 -2.18 -8.24
CA ASP A 785 3.96 -1.77 -7.04
C ASP A 785 3.58 -0.28 -7.07
N ARG A 786 2.29 0.01 -6.84
CA ARG A 786 1.75 1.38 -6.89
C ARG A 786 2.19 2.22 -5.69
N ALA A 787 2.43 1.63 -4.52
CA ALA A 787 2.87 2.34 -3.32
C ALA A 787 4.28 2.89 -3.53
N VAL A 788 5.19 2.04 -4.03
CA VAL A 788 6.58 2.41 -4.29
C VAL A 788 6.67 3.53 -5.34
N VAL A 789 5.92 3.43 -6.45
CA VAL A 789 5.90 4.47 -7.49
C VAL A 789 5.35 5.79 -6.94
N THR A 790 4.27 5.73 -6.15
CA THR A 790 3.67 6.90 -5.50
C THR A 790 4.68 7.59 -4.58
N GLU A 791 5.41 6.82 -3.77
CA GLU A 791 6.39 7.37 -2.84
C GLU A 791 7.60 7.97 -3.55
N ILE A 792 8.06 7.36 -4.65
CA ILE A 792 9.08 7.97 -5.52
C ILE A 792 8.61 9.32 -6.05
N ASN A 793 7.41 9.37 -6.62
CA ASN A 793 6.84 10.59 -7.18
C ASN A 793 6.78 11.70 -6.13
N ARG A 794 6.28 11.39 -4.92
CA ARG A 794 6.21 12.33 -3.79
C ARG A 794 7.59 12.87 -3.41
N ASN A 795 8.59 11.99 -3.25
CA ASN A 795 9.94 12.40 -2.87
C ASN A 795 10.64 13.23 -3.95
N VAL A 796 10.49 12.87 -5.23
CA VAL A 796 11.01 13.65 -6.35
C VAL A 796 10.35 15.03 -6.40
N ALA A 797 9.01 15.08 -6.33
CA ALA A 797 8.26 16.33 -6.35
C ALA A 797 8.65 17.25 -5.17
N ALA A 798 8.65 16.71 -3.95
CA ALA A 798 9.02 17.43 -2.74
C ALA A 798 10.46 17.97 -2.83
N THR A 799 11.40 17.17 -3.32
CA THR A 799 12.81 17.60 -3.47
C THR A 799 12.97 18.67 -4.55
N LEU A 800 12.23 18.61 -5.65
CA LEU A 800 12.24 19.66 -6.66
C LEU A 800 11.68 20.98 -6.12
N LYS A 801 10.63 20.92 -5.29
CA LYS A 801 10.02 22.08 -4.63
C LYS A 801 10.91 22.67 -3.53
N THR A 802 11.67 21.85 -2.80
CA THR A 802 12.43 22.27 -1.61
C THR A 802 13.93 22.48 -1.85
N CYS A 803 14.55 21.72 -2.76
CA CYS A 803 15.98 21.76 -3.06
C CYS A 803 16.31 22.30 -4.47
N GLY A 804 15.30 22.52 -5.31
CA GLY A 804 15.47 23.11 -6.63
C GLY A 804 16.08 22.18 -7.69
N PRO A 805 16.63 22.75 -8.79
CA PRO A 805 17.00 21.97 -9.99
C PRO A 805 18.31 21.19 -9.87
N ALA A 806 19.00 21.21 -8.72
CA ALA A 806 20.33 20.61 -8.59
C ALA A 806 20.33 19.09 -8.82
N ILE A 807 19.29 18.39 -8.37
CA ILE A 807 19.16 16.94 -8.60
C ILE A 807 18.98 16.58 -10.08
N LEU A 808 18.36 17.49 -10.87
CA LEU A 808 18.17 17.31 -12.31
C LEU A 808 19.47 17.40 -13.11
N ALA A 809 20.55 17.90 -12.51
CA ALA A 809 21.87 17.98 -13.14
C ALA A 809 22.66 16.67 -13.08
N GLN A 810 22.13 15.64 -12.39
CA GLN A 810 22.70 14.29 -12.41
C GLN A 810 22.56 13.66 -13.81
N GLU A 811 23.47 12.73 -14.12
CA GLU A 811 23.53 12.09 -15.44
C GLU A 811 22.19 11.42 -15.79
N ASP A 812 21.64 11.74 -16.97
CA ASP A 812 20.37 11.27 -17.53
C ASP A 812 19.09 11.48 -16.68
N PHE A 813 19.19 11.94 -15.43
CA PHE A 813 18.05 11.99 -14.51
C PHE A 813 16.87 12.82 -15.01
N MET A 814 17.12 14.03 -15.54
CA MET A 814 16.04 14.84 -16.12
C MET A 814 15.33 14.13 -17.27
N LYS A 815 16.09 13.43 -18.14
CA LYS A 815 15.53 12.73 -19.29
C LYS A 815 14.64 11.58 -18.82
N GLU A 816 15.11 10.80 -17.86
CA GLU A 816 14.36 9.64 -17.36
C GLU A 816 13.14 10.06 -16.52
N VAL A 817 13.23 11.11 -15.69
CA VAL A 817 12.05 11.70 -15.03
C VAL A 817 10.99 12.06 -16.06
N VAL A 818 11.35 12.74 -17.15
CA VAL A 818 10.39 13.09 -18.20
C VAL A 818 9.80 11.86 -18.87
N THR A 819 10.60 10.82 -19.11
CA THR A 819 10.14 9.54 -19.68
C THR A 819 9.12 8.86 -18.76
N VAL A 820 9.48 8.60 -17.50
CA VAL A 820 8.63 7.86 -16.54
C VAL A 820 7.35 8.63 -16.24
N ILE A 821 7.43 9.93 -15.98
CA ILE A 821 6.24 10.74 -15.74
C ILE A 821 5.32 10.75 -16.98
N SER A 822 5.90 10.74 -18.18
CA SER A 822 5.11 10.63 -19.41
C SER A 822 4.35 9.31 -19.48
N THR A 823 4.97 8.16 -19.16
CA THR A 823 4.28 6.87 -19.18
C THR A 823 3.16 6.80 -18.14
N ILE A 824 3.39 7.33 -16.93
CA ILE A 824 2.39 7.36 -15.85
C ILE A 824 1.16 8.20 -16.26
N ILE A 825 1.35 9.43 -16.74
CA ILE A 825 0.23 10.31 -17.11
C ILE A 825 -0.46 9.87 -18.41
N THR A 826 0.15 8.96 -19.17
CA THR A 826 -0.50 8.28 -20.30
C THR A 826 -1.06 6.91 -19.95
N ARG A 827 -1.00 6.50 -18.68
CA ARG A 827 -1.49 5.21 -18.19
C ARG A 827 -0.82 4.00 -18.85
N SER A 828 0.49 4.08 -19.07
CA SER A 828 1.29 3.03 -19.71
C SER A 828 2.48 2.62 -18.84
N HIS A 829 2.49 3.00 -17.57
CA HIS A 829 3.49 2.52 -16.62
C HIS A 829 3.17 1.08 -16.20
N PRO A 830 4.15 0.20 -15.95
CA PRO A 830 3.91 -1.19 -15.53
C PRO A 830 2.95 -1.32 -14.34
N CYS A 831 3.09 -0.49 -13.30
CA CYS A 831 2.16 -0.50 -12.16
C CYS A 831 0.68 -0.17 -12.49
N GLN A 832 0.40 0.31 -13.70
CA GLN A 832 -0.95 0.65 -14.19
C GLN A 832 -1.50 -0.39 -15.18
N GLN A 833 -0.76 -1.46 -15.50
CA GLN A 833 -1.18 -2.52 -16.41
C GLN A 833 -1.54 -3.80 -15.65
N ASP A 834 -2.39 -4.63 -16.28
CA ASP A 834 -2.58 -6.01 -15.83
C ASP A 834 -1.27 -6.80 -16.05
N LEU A 835 -0.96 -7.71 -15.13
CA LEU A 835 0.26 -8.53 -15.17
C LEU A 835 0.34 -9.33 -16.48
N GLY A 836 1.45 -9.19 -17.22
CA GLY A 836 1.68 -9.86 -18.50
C GLY A 836 1.00 -9.20 -19.71
N ASP A 837 0.35 -8.04 -19.54
CA ASP A 837 -0.23 -7.23 -20.61
C ASP A 837 0.48 -5.86 -20.72
N GLU A 838 1.75 -5.73 -20.28
CA GLU A 838 2.42 -4.43 -20.13
C GLU A 838 2.54 -3.62 -21.44
N ASP A 839 2.44 -4.27 -22.59
CA ASP A 839 2.52 -3.68 -23.93
C ASP A 839 1.14 -3.34 -24.56
N GLU A 840 0.01 -3.64 -23.91
CA GLU A 840 -1.33 -3.40 -24.47
C GLU A 840 -1.87 -1.98 -24.16
N GLU A 841 -2.08 -1.13 -25.18
CA GLU A 841 -2.85 0.11 -25.00
C GLU A 841 -4.35 -0.20 -24.78
N GLN A 842 -4.82 -0.13 -23.53
CA GLN A 842 -6.25 -0.30 -23.21
C GLN A 842 -6.90 0.99 -22.69
N GLU A 843 -7.97 1.44 -23.35
CA GLU A 843 -8.82 2.54 -22.86
C GLU A 843 -9.93 1.97 -21.97
N VAL A 844 -9.68 1.87 -20.66
CA VAL A 844 -10.73 1.56 -19.67
C VAL A 844 -11.25 2.86 -19.06
N GLU A 845 -12.58 3.00 -18.95
CA GLU A 845 -13.19 4.19 -18.35
C GLU A 845 -13.14 4.14 -16.81
N GLY A 846 -12.68 5.22 -16.18
CA GLY A 846 -12.55 5.36 -14.73
C GLY A 846 -11.26 4.75 -14.18
N SER A 847 -10.87 5.15 -12.97
CA SER A 847 -9.74 4.59 -12.21
C SER A 847 -10.21 4.22 -10.80
N SER A 848 -9.56 3.26 -10.15
CA SER A 848 -9.56 3.24 -8.69
C SER A 848 -8.88 4.51 -8.15
N GLU A 849 -9.11 4.86 -6.89
CA GLU A 849 -8.45 6.02 -6.29
C GLU A 849 -6.94 5.79 -6.22
N TYR A 850 -6.49 4.56 -6.00
CA TYR A 850 -5.08 4.23 -5.95
C TYR A 850 -4.37 4.37 -7.32
N ASP A 851 -5.01 3.92 -8.42
CA ASP A 851 -4.50 4.16 -9.78
C ASP A 851 -4.46 5.67 -10.11
N TRP A 852 -5.41 6.44 -9.58
CA TRP A 852 -5.42 7.89 -9.72
C TRP A 852 -4.32 8.57 -8.90
N LEU A 853 -4.05 8.11 -7.68
CA LEU A 853 -3.00 8.64 -6.80
C LEU A 853 -1.62 8.56 -7.44
N VAL A 854 -1.32 7.49 -8.18
CA VAL A 854 -0.07 7.37 -8.96
C VAL A 854 0.03 8.49 -10.01
N ILE A 855 -1.08 8.81 -10.69
CA ILE A 855 -1.13 9.88 -11.69
C ILE A 855 -1.02 11.25 -11.01
N ASP A 856 -1.75 11.46 -9.92
CA ASP A 856 -1.78 12.71 -9.16
C ASP A 856 -0.38 13.07 -8.65
N THR A 857 0.30 12.12 -8.01
CA THR A 857 1.68 12.31 -7.55
C THR A 857 2.68 12.53 -8.71
N ALA A 858 2.46 11.90 -9.87
CA ALA A 858 3.27 12.18 -11.06
C ALA A 858 3.02 13.59 -11.63
N LEU A 859 1.79 14.09 -11.58
CA LEU A 859 1.48 15.48 -11.90
C LEU A 859 2.12 16.45 -10.90
N ASP A 860 2.28 16.04 -9.66
CA ASP A 860 3.02 16.76 -8.64
C ASP A 860 4.53 16.88 -8.97
N VAL A 861 5.11 15.85 -9.60
CA VAL A 861 6.46 15.93 -10.18
C VAL A 861 6.50 16.92 -11.34
N VAL A 862 5.45 16.99 -12.19
CA VAL A 862 5.34 18.00 -13.25
C VAL A 862 5.33 19.41 -12.65
N ILE A 863 4.59 19.64 -11.57
CA ILE A 863 4.61 20.91 -10.81
C ILE A 863 6.02 21.17 -10.26
N GLY A 864 6.65 20.17 -9.63
CA GLY A 864 8.02 20.28 -9.13
C GLY A 864 9.03 20.66 -10.21
N LEU A 865 8.91 20.09 -11.41
CA LEU A 865 9.73 20.47 -12.58
C LEU A 865 9.48 21.93 -12.99
N ALA A 866 8.22 22.40 -12.96
CA ALA A 866 7.88 23.78 -13.25
C ALA A 866 8.52 24.74 -12.24
N VAL A 867 8.41 24.43 -10.94
CA VAL A 867 9.02 25.18 -9.84
C VAL A 867 10.55 25.23 -9.96
N ALA A 868 11.19 24.09 -10.16
CA ALA A 868 12.65 23.99 -10.22
C ALA A 868 13.26 24.64 -11.49
N LEU A 869 12.56 24.60 -12.62
CA LEU A 869 13.08 25.12 -13.90
C LEU A 869 12.60 26.55 -14.23
N GLY A 870 11.52 27.01 -13.59
CA GLY A 870 10.86 28.29 -13.89
C GLY A 870 10.48 28.39 -15.36
N SER A 871 10.79 29.54 -15.99
CA SER A 871 10.54 29.78 -17.42
C SER A 871 11.11 28.71 -18.38
N GLY A 872 12.16 27.98 -17.98
CA GLY A 872 12.74 26.89 -18.77
C GLY A 872 11.81 25.68 -18.94
N PHE A 873 10.83 25.53 -18.04
CA PHE A 873 9.85 24.44 -18.08
C PHE A 873 8.95 24.50 -19.34
N ALA A 874 8.82 25.66 -19.98
CA ALA A 874 8.01 25.81 -21.19
C ALA A 874 8.41 24.88 -22.35
N GLU A 875 9.65 24.38 -22.37
CA GLU A 875 10.08 23.35 -23.32
C GLU A 875 9.54 21.95 -22.95
N LEU A 876 9.52 21.60 -21.66
CA LEU A 876 8.95 20.34 -21.16
C LEU A 876 7.43 20.33 -21.22
N TRP A 877 6.76 21.49 -21.05
CA TRP A 877 5.32 21.62 -21.21
C TRP A 877 4.83 21.08 -22.57
N LYS A 878 5.64 21.15 -23.63
CA LYS A 878 5.28 20.60 -24.96
C LYS A 878 5.03 19.10 -24.95
N ILE A 879 5.64 18.39 -24.01
CA ILE A 879 5.49 16.94 -23.81
C ILE A 879 4.21 16.67 -23.00
N PHE A 880 4.05 17.38 -21.89
CA PHE A 880 2.95 17.16 -20.93
C PHE A 880 1.62 17.83 -21.30
N GLU A 881 1.61 18.82 -22.21
CA GLU A 881 0.41 19.61 -22.57
C GLU A 881 -0.75 18.70 -22.96
N LYS A 882 -0.52 17.73 -23.85
CA LYS A 882 -1.61 16.91 -24.41
C LYS A 882 -2.23 15.98 -23.35
N PRO A 883 -1.48 15.19 -22.57
CA PRO A 883 -2.05 14.38 -21.49
C PRO A 883 -2.79 15.21 -20.43
N ILE A 884 -2.20 16.31 -19.95
CA ILE A 884 -2.82 17.16 -18.91
C ILE A 884 -4.13 17.78 -19.43
N LEU A 885 -4.15 18.26 -20.68
CA LEU A 885 -5.38 18.76 -21.28
C LEU A 885 -6.44 17.69 -21.50
N ARG A 886 -6.07 16.41 -21.64
CA ARG A 886 -7.03 15.28 -21.71
C ARG A 886 -7.75 15.15 -20.37
N PHE A 887 -7.03 15.12 -19.25
CA PHE A 887 -7.62 15.08 -17.91
C PHE A 887 -8.48 16.31 -17.60
N ALA A 888 -7.98 17.51 -17.88
CA ALA A 888 -8.74 18.75 -17.67
C ALA A 888 -10.00 18.86 -18.56
N ALA A 889 -10.02 18.13 -19.68
CA ALA A 889 -11.17 18.04 -20.57
C ALA A 889 -12.15 16.90 -20.21
N SER A 890 -11.84 16.05 -19.23
CA SER A 890 -12.66 14.91 -18.79
C SER A 890 -14.08 15.35 -18.43
N GLU A 891 -15.08 14.60 -18.89
CA GLU A 891 -16.50 14.83 -18.60
C GLU A 891 -17.07 13.80 -17.62
N SER A 892 -16.38 12.67 -17.44
CA SER A 892 -16.81 11.56 -16.59
C SER A 892 -16.30 11.67 -15.17
N GLU A 893 -15.08 12.18 -14.96
CA GLU A 893 -14.41 12.13 -13.66
C GLU A 893 -14.13 13.53 -13.12
N ASN A 894 -14.60 13.82 -11.90
CA ASN A 894 -14.47 15.15 -11.27
C ASN A 894 -13.04 15.41 -10.80
N ILE A 895 -12.45 14.41 -10.18
CA ILE A 895 -11.09 14.49 -9.63
C ILE A 895 -10.07 14.77 -10.74
N GLU A 896 -10.16 14.04 -11.87
CA GLU A 896 -9.25 14.23 -13.01
C GLU A 896 -9.23 15.66 -13.53
N ARG A 897 -10.43 16.24 -13.74
CA ARG A 897 -10.53 17.60 -14.27
C ARG A 897 -10.10 18.63 -13.23
N SER A 898 -10.38 18.40 -11.94
CA SER A 898 -10.01 19.34 -10.86
C SER A 898 -8.49 19.44 -10.72
N THR A 899 -7.83 18.30 -10.52
CA THR A 899 -6.37 18.18 -10.41
C THR A 899 -5.68 18.78 -11.63
N ALA A 900 -6.07 18.36 -12.84
CA ALA A 900 -5.38 18.80 -14.05
C ALA A 900 -5.52 20.31 -14.31
N VAL A 901 -6.64 20.94 -13.90
CA VAL A 901 -6.80 22.40 -13.95
C VAL A 901 -5.89 23.08 -12.91
N GLY A 902 -5.74 22.51 -11.71
CA GLY A 902 -4.75 22.95 -10.72
C GLY A 902 -3.32 22.90 -11.25
N VAL A 903 -2.92 21.78 -11.86
CA VAL A 903 -1.59 21.61 -12.48
C VAL A 903 -1.34 22.65 -13.58
N ILE A 904 -2.36 22.95 -14.40
CA ILE A 904 -2.28 24.04 -15.40
C ILE A 904 -1.99 25.38 -14.73
N ALA A 905 -2.65 25.66 -13.59
CA ALA A 905 -2.46 26.91 -12.85
C ALA A 905 -1.01 27.03 -12.34
N GLU A 906 -0.53 25.99 -11.66
CA GLU A 906 0.81 25.93 -11.08
C GLU A 906 1.90 26.01 -12.15
N CYS A 907 1.74 25.28 -13.26
CA CYS A 907 2.68 25.38 -14.38
C CYS A 907 2.67 26.79 -15.00
N ALA A 908 1.50 27.40 -15.18
CA ALA A 908 1.40 28.75 -15.74
C ALA A 908 2.02 29.81 -14.82
N ALA A 909 1.89 29.66 -13.51
CA ALA A 909 2.51 30.54 -12.53
C ALA A 909 4.04 30.47 -12.61
N ASN A 910 4.60 29.25 -12.62
CA ASN A 910 6.05 29.04 -12.61
C ASN A 910 6.74 29.26 -13.97
N MET A 911 6.03 29.09 -15.09
CA MET A 911 6.54 29.45 -16.42
C MET A 911 6.66 30.97 -16.63
N GLU A 912 5.96 31.77 -15.82
CA GLU A 912 5.84 33.21 -16.01
C GLU A 912 5.48 33.57 -17.47
N ALA A 913 6.15 34.56 -18.07
CA ALA A 913 5.94 34.99 -19.44
C ALA A 913 6.09 33.88 -20.49
N ALA A 914 6.78 32.78 -20.17
CA ALA A 914 6.96 31.65 -21.08
C ALA A 914 5.67 30.87 -21.34
N VAL A 915 4.58 31.08 -20.57
CA VAL A 915 3.26 30.51 -20.86
C VAL A 915 2.60 31.10 -22.12
N THR A 916 3.05 32.28 -22.56
CA THR A 916 2.43 33.07 -23.63
C THR A 916 2.03 32.25 -24.88
N PRO A 917 2.87 31.33 -25.43
CA PRO A 917 2.51 30.55 -26.63
C PRO A 917 1.31 29.61 -26.46
N TYR A 918 0.95 29.27 -25.22
CA TYR A 918 -0.11 28.31 -24.89
C TYR A 918 -1.45 28.98 -24.53
N THR A 919 -1.45 30.31 -24.43
CA THR A 919 -2.58 31.13 -23.93
C THR A 919 -3.92 30.80 -24.59
N GLU A 920 -3.98 30.74 -25.93
CA GLU A 920 -5.24 30.50 -26.64
C GLU A 920 -5.88 29.15 -26.26
N LYS A 921 -5.08 28.08 -26.24
CA LYS A 921 -5.55 26.73 -25.92
C LYS A 921 -6.00 26.64 -24.46
N LEU A 922 -5.16 27.12 -23.53
CA LEU A 922 -5.44 27.08 -22.10
C LEU A 922 -6.68 27.91 -21.78
N LEU A 923 -6.77 29.14 -22.27
CA LEU A 923 -7.91 30.02 -22.03
C LEU A 923 -9.23 29.41 -22.53
N LYS A 924 -9.23 28.77 -23.70
CA LYS A 924 -10.43 28.10 -24.24
C LYS A 924 -10.94 27.02 -23.28
N LEU A 925 -10.06 26.20 -22.73
CA LEU A 925 -10.40 25.18 -21.74
C LEU A 925 -10.89 25.82 -20.43
N LEU A 926 -10.15 26.80 -19.90
CA LEU A 926 -10.47 27.45 -18.63
C LEU A 926 -11.81 28.20 -18.68
N LEU A 927 -12.16 28.83 -19.80
CA LEU A 927 -13.48 29.45 -19.99
C LEU A 927 -14.63 28.44 -19.89
N LYS A 928 -14.41 27.19 -20.28
CA LYS A 928 -15.38 26.11 -20.08
C LYS A 928 -15.47 25.75 -18.59
N ARG A 929 -14.33 25.53 -17.93
CA ARG A 929 -14.25 25.08 -16.52
C ARG A 929 -14.61 26.14 -15.48
N LEU A 930 -14.54 27.42 -15.81
CA LEU A 930 -15.15 28.51 -15.02
C LEU A 930 -16.69 28.37 -14.87
N SER A 931 -17.33 27.45 -15.58
CA SER A 931 -18.74 27.12 -15.42
C SER A 931 -18.97 25.64 -15.14
N ASP A 932 -17.99 24.96 -14.54
CA ASP A 932 -18.09 23.55 -14.20
C ASP A 932 -19.22 23.29 -13.18
N THR A 933 -19.75 22.07 -13.17
CA THR A 933 -20.72 21.64 -12.16
C THR A 933 -20.03 21.34 -10.84
N ASP A 934 -18.79 20.89 -10.89
CA ASP A 934 -17.97 20.59 -9.73
C ASP A 934 -17.40 21.89 -9.10
N PRO A 935 -17.65 22.16 -7.80
CA PRO A 935 -17.18 23.38 -7.14
C PRO A 935 -15.66 23.52 -7.10
N GLU A 936 -14.94 22.42 -6.90
CA GLU A 936 -13.49 22.41 -6.78
C GLU A 936 -12.82 22.72 -8.13
N THR A 937 -13.25 22.03 -9.18
CA THR A 937 -12.82 22.31 -10.56
C THR A 937 -13.08 23.76 -10.94
N LYS A 938 -14.24 24.30 -10.53
CA LYS A 938 -14.59 25.70 -10.78
C LYS A 938 -13.67 26.68 -10.05
N SER A 939 -13.30 26.34 -8.80
CA SER A 939 -12.34 27.09 -8.00
C SER A 939 -10.95 27.09 -8.65
N ASN A 940 -10.44 25.91 -9.01
CA ASN A 940 -9.15 25.76 -9.69
C ASN A 940 -9.15 26.47 -11.05
N ALA A 941 -10.28 26.49 -11.77
CA ALA A 941 -10.40 27.23 -13.02
C ALA A 941 -10.33 28.76 -12.83
N ALA A 942 -10.84 29.29 -11.72
CA ALA A 942 -10.69 30.70 -11.37
C ALA A 942 -9.22 31.02 -11.10
N TYR A 943 -8.56 30.21 -10.26
CA TYR A 943 -7.13 30.34 -9.98
C TYR A 943 -6.29 30.29 -11.27
N ALA A 944 -6.45 29.24 -12.08
CA ALA A 944 -5.75 29.07 -13.34
C ALA A 944 -5.97 30.21 -14.34
N THR A 945 -7.20 30.75 -14.41
CA THR A 945 -7.51 31.88 -15.30
C THR A 945 -6.78 33.14 -14.85
N GLY A 946 -6.76 33.40 -13.54
CA GLY A 946 -6.00 34.50 -12.94
C GLY A 946 -4.51 34.39 -13.23
N GLN A 947 -3.92 33.21 -12.98
CA GLN A 947 -2.50 32.95 -13.23
C GLN A 947 -2.14 33.10 -14.71
N LEU A 948 -2.96 32.57 -15.62
CA LEU A 948 -2.72 32.69 -17.06
C LEU A 948 -2.72 34.16 -17.51
N ILE A 949 -3.65 34.98 -17.02
CA ILE A 949 -3.77 36.40 -17.39
C ILE A 949 -2.62 37.22 -16.81
N LEU A 950 -2.22 36.95 -15.56
CA LEU A 950 -1.13 37.65 -14.90
C LEU A 950 0.20 37.42 -15.62
N ASN A 951 0.46 36.17 -16.02
CA ASN A 951 1.75 35.75 -16.55
C ASN A 951 1.84 35.86 -18.09
N SER A 952 0.74 35.71 -18.82
CA SER A 952 0.77 35.78 -20.29
C SER A 952 0.91 37.21 -20.83
N THR A 953 1.76 37.35 -21.84
CA THR A 953 1.91 38.61 -22.60
C THR A 953 0.95 38.72 -23.80
N ASP A 954 0.14 37.69 -24.09
CA ASP A 954 -0.79 37.64 -25.23
C ASP A 954 -2.15 38.30 -24.93
N SER A 955 -2.09 39.60 -24.65
CA SER A 955 -3.28 40.41 -24.35
C SER A 955 -4.31 40.45 -25.47
N ASN A 956 -3.91 40.25 -26.73
CA ASN A 956 -4.85 40.21 -27.86
C ASN A 956 -5.82 39.03 -27.76
N THR A 957 -5.37 37.91 -27.17
CA THR A 957 -6.16 36.70 -27.01
C THR A 957 -7.06 36.77 -25.78
N TYR A 958 -6.56 37.17 -24.62
CA TYR A 958 -7.36 37.13 -23.39
C TYR A 958 -8.24 38.37 -23.15
N LEU A 959 -7.84 39.57 -23.60
CA LEU A 959 -8.63 40.79 -23.34
C LEU A 959 -10.05 40.75 -23.90
N PRO A 960 -10.33 40.20 -25.11
CA PRO A 960 -11.70 40.03 -25.60
C PRO A 960 -12.61 39.23 -24.66
N HIS A 961 -12.04 38.39 -23.78
CA HIS A 961 -12.77 37.52 -22.89
C HIS A 961 -12.97 38.08 -21.47
N TYR A 962 -12.37 39.22 -21.11
CA TYR A 962 -12.48 39.79 -19.75
C TYR A 962 -13.91 39.90 -19.24
N ASN A 963 -14.84 40.44 -20.05
CA ASN A 963 -16.25 40.52 -19.67
C ASN A 963 -16.90 39.15 -19.48
N THR A 964 -16.50 38.16 -20.28
CA THR A 964 -17.02 36.79 -20.16
C THR A 964 -16.50 36.12 -18.88
N ILE A 965 -15.24 36.36 -18.53
CA ILE A 965 -14.62 35.86 -17.30
C ILE A 965 -15.32 36.47 -16.09
N LEU A 966 -15.48 37.79 -16.05
CA LEU A 966 -16.19 38.48 -14.95
C LEU A 966 -17.63 37.97 -14.79
N GLN A 967 -18.36 37.73 -15.88
CA GLN A 967 -19.72 37.15 -15.84
C GLN A 967 -19.75 35.72 -15.28
N LYS A 968 -18.66 34.96 -15.42
CA LYS A 968 -18.55 33.60 -14.87
C LYS A 968 -18.09 33.60 -13.41
N LEU A 969 -17.28 34.58 -13.00
CA LEU A 969 -16.82 34.74 -11.63
C LEU A 969 -17.90 35.34 -10.70
N GLU A 970 -18.75 36.23 -11.19
CA GLU A 970 -19.77 36.90 -10.35
C GLU A 970 -20.67 35.93 -9.57
N PRO A 971 -21.22 34.86 -10.17
CA PRO A 971 -21.99 33.86 -9.42
C PRO A 971 -21.19 33.16 -8.32
N MET A 972 -19.86 32.99 -8.49
CA MET A 972 -19.00 32.32 -7.51
C MET A 972 -18.94 33.09 -6.20
N LEU A 973 -19.00 34.42 -6.26
CA LEU A 973 -18.97 35.29 -5.07
C LEU A 973 -20.20 35.11 -4.16
N HIS A 974 -21.26 34.47 -4.67
CA HIS A 974 -22.53 34.27 -3.97
C HIS A 974 -22.76 32.81 -3.52
N ILE A 975 -21.94 31.86 -3.99
CA ILE A 975 -22.00 30.45 -3.57
C ILE A 975 -21.43 30.36 -2.15
N ASN A 976 -22.06 29.60 -1.25
CA ASN A 976 -21.59 29.49 0.14
C ASN A 976 -20.45 28.46 0.30
N GLU A 977 -19.39 28.61 -0.48
CA GLU A 977 -18.15 27.83 -0.41
C GLU A 977 -16.98 28.81 -0.31
N ALA A 978 -16.15 28.72 0.73
CA ALA A 978 -15.15 29.74 1.04
C ALA A 978 -14.00 29.75 0.02
N ARG A 979 -13.35 28.62 -0.22
CA ARG A 979 -12.30 28.48 -1.24
C ARG A 979 -12.68 29.01 -2.61
N LEU A 980 -13.91 28.74 -3.06
CA LEU A 980 -14.40 29.22 -4.35
C LEU A 980 -14.50 30.76 -4.41
N LYS A 981 -14.89 31.41 -3.32
CA LYS A 981 -14.90 32.88 -3.22
C LYS A 981 -13.48 33.45 -3.20
N ASP A 982 -12.60 32.80 -2.46
CA ASP A 982 -11.21 33.21 -2.28
C ASP A 982 -10.47 33.18 -3.63
N ASN A 983 -10.60 32.09 -4.40
CA ASN A 983 -10.00 31.97 -5.73
C ASN A 983 -10.63 32.89 -6.79
N ALA A 984 -11.93 33.19 -6.68
CA ALA A 984 -12.57 34.20 -7.51
C ALA A 984 -12.05 35.62 -7.19
N ALA A 985 -11.87 35.95 -5.91
CA ALA A 985 -11.27 37.21 -5.46
C ALA A 985 -9.81 37.36 -5.94
N GLY A 986 -9.06 36.27 -5.84
CA GLY A 986 -7.74 36.09 -6.42
C GLY A 986 -7.67 36.40 -7.91
N CYS A 987 -8.49 35.70 -8.70
CA CYS A 987 -8.57 35.88 -10.14
C CYS A 987 -8.90 37.33 -10.53
N ILE A 988 -9.88 37.95 -9.87
CA ILE A 988 -10.23 39.37 -10.10
C ILE A 988 -9.05 40.28 -9.81
N SER A 989 -8.30 40.00 -8.74
CA SER A 989 -7.14 40.80 -8.33
C SER A 989 -6.00 40.68 -9.35
N ARG A 990 -5.67 39.47 -9.80
CA ARG A 990 -4.69 39.22 -10.87
C ARG A 990 -5.07 39.91 -12.19
N MET A 991 -6.34 39.80 -12.61
CA MET A 991 -6.87 40.49 -13.80
C MET A 991 -6.77 42.02 -13.69
N THR A 992 -7.03 42.56 -12.50
CA THR A 992 -6.95 43.99 -12.19
C THR A 992 -5.51 44.49 -12.23
N MET A 993 -4.57 43.72 -11.69
CA MET A 993 -3.15 44.06 -11.77
C MET A 993 -2.61 44.05 -13.20
N ALA A 994 -3.06 43.08 -14.02
CA ALA A 994 -2.63 42.99 -15.41
C ALA A 994 -3.15 44.16 -16.27
N HIS A 995 -4.45 44.49 -16.17
CA HIS A 995 -5.10 45.52 -17.00
C HIS A 995 -6.17 46.30 -16.21
N PRO A 996 -5.79 47.25 -15.33
CA PRO A 996 -6.74 47.96 -14.48
C PRO A 996 -7.71 48.86 -15.27
N ASP A 997 -7.33 49.29 -16.48
CA ASP A 997 -8.18 50.07 -17.39
C ASP A 997 -9.33 49.25 -18.01
N ARG A 998 -9.31 47.92 -17.87
CA ARG A 998 -10.30 47.00 -18.44
C ARG A 998 -11.27 46.44 -17.43
N ILE A 999 -11.07 46.73 -16.14
CA ILE A 999 -11.97 46.30 -15.07
C ILE A 999 -12.85 47.49 -14.64
N PRO A 1000 -14.18 47.32 -14.53
CA PRO A 1000 -15.06 48.37 -13.99
C PRO A 1000 -14.90 48.47 -12.46
N LEU A 1001 -13.77 49.03 -12.00
CA LEU A 1001 -13.35 49.05 -10.59
C LEU A 1001 -14.42 49.61 -9.64
N GLY A 1002 -15.18 50.62 -10.06
CA GLY A 1002 -16.28 51.18 -9.26
C GLY A 1002 -17.41 50.19 -8.93
N GLN A 1003 -17.56 49.10 -9.69
CA GLN A 1003 -18.52 48.03 -9.44
C GLN A 1003 -17.86 46.81 -8.79
N VAL A 1004 -16.63 46.49 -9.19
CA VAL A 1004 -15.93 45.27 -8.79
C VAL A 1004 -15.30 45.39 -7.40
N LEU A 1005 -14.64 46.51 -7.07
CA LEU A 1005 -13.93 46.66 -5.81
C LEU A 1005 -14.84 46.58 -4.57
N PRO A 1006 -16.06 47.15 -4.54
CA PRO A 1006 -16.96 46.96 -3.41
C PRO A 1006 -17.29 45.49 -3.14
N ALA A 1007 -17.54 44.70 -4.18
CA ALA A 1007 -17.82 43.27 -4.04
C ALA A 1007 -16.58 42.51 -3.55
N LEU A 1008 -15.40 42.81 -4.08
CA LEU A 1008 -14.13 42.23 -3.64
C LEU A 1008 -13.86 42.53 -2.15
N VAL A 1009 -14.01 43.79 -1.73
CA VAL A 1009 -13.78 44.20 -0.33
C VAL A 1009 -14.79 43.58 0.63
N ASP A 1010 -16.03 43.37 0.19
CA ASP A 1010 -17.07 42.74 1.01
C ASP A 1010 -16.82 41.23 1.27
N LEU A 1011 -15.91 40.59 0.51
CA LEU A 1011 -15.48 39.22 0.75
C LEU A 1011 -14.38 39.11 1.81
N LEU A 1012 -13.64 40.20 2.07
CA LEU A 1012 -12.45 40.16 2.92
C LEU A 1012 -12.81 40.20 4.42
N PRO A 1013 -12.00 39.54 5.28
CA PRO A 1013 -10.83 38.72 4.95
C PRO A 1013 -11.20 37.36 4.35
N LEU A 1014 -10.32 36.81 3.52
CA LEU A 1014 -10.42 35.44 2.99
C LEU A 1014 -10.50 34.42 4.13
N LYS A 1015 -11.02 33.23 3.85
CA LYS A 1015 -11.43 32.28 4.89
C LYS A 1015 -10.78 30.92 4.83
N GLU A 1016 -10.37 30.48 3.65
CA GLU A 1016 -9.91 29.12 3.42
C GLU A 1016 -8.63 29.13 2.58
N ASP A 1017 -8.63 29.79 1.42
CA ASP A 1017 -7.46 29.82 0.51
C ASP A 1017 -6.60 31.07 0.77
N TYR A 1018 -5.70 30.98 1.77
CA TYR A 1018 -4.87 32.11 2.17
C TYR A 1018 -3.77 32.45 1.17
N GLU A 1019 -3.42 31.57 0.23
CA GLU A 1019 -2.46 31.89 -0.85
C GLU A 1019 -2.96 33.06 -1.71
N GLU A 1020 -4.28 33.19 -1.85
CA GLU A 1020 -4.93 34.28 -2.57
C GLU A 1020 -4.85 35.65 -1.86
N ASN A 1021 -4.42 35.69 -0.60
CA ASN A 1021 -4.14 36.97 0.06
C ASN A 1021 -3.00 37.74 -0.63
N SER A 1022 -1.99 37.03 -1.16
CA SER A 1022 -0.86 37.66 -1.85
C SER A 1022 -1.30 38.55 -3.03
N PRO A 1023 -1.98 38.03 -4.08
CA PRO A 1023 -2.43 38.87 -5.20
C PRO A 1023 -3.51 39.88 -4.80
N VAL A 1024 -4.36 39.56 -3.81
CA VAL A 1024 -5.39 40.49 -3.32
C VAL A 1024 -4.77 41.73 -2.69
N TYR A 1025 -3.83 41.55 -1.75
CA TYR A 1025 -3.23 42.68 -1.05
C TYR A 1025 -2.19 43.42 -1.89
N GLU A 1026 -1.50 42.73 -2.82
CA GLU A 1026 -0.68 43.40 -3.82
C GLU A 1026 -1.53 44.31 -4.73
N CYS A 1027 -2.70 43.83 -5.18
CA CYS A 1027 -3.66 44.62 -5.96
C CYS A 1027 -4.15 45.84 -5.17
N ILE A 1028 -4.57 45.66 -3.92
CA ILE A 1028 -5.03 46.75 -3.05
C ILE A 1028 -3.92 47.80 -2.85
N SER A 1029 -2.68 47.37 -2.58
CA SER A 1029 -1.53 48.28 -2.44
C SER A 1029 -1.31 49.11 -3.71
N LYS A 1030 -1.25 48.46 -4.87
CA LYS A 1030 -1.08 49.12 -6.18
C LYS A 1030 -2.20 50.12 -6.49
N LEU A 1031 -3.45 49.83 -6.09
CA LEU A 1031 -4.57 50.76 -6.28
C LEU A 1031 -4.43 52.02 -5.40
N TYR A 1032 -3.93 51.88 -4.17
CA TYR A 1032 -3.61 53.04 -3.32
C TYR A 1032 -2.44 53.86 -3.87
N GLU A 1033 -1.37 53.21 -4.32
CA GLU A 1033 -0.23 53.87 -4.97
C GLU A 1033 -0.66 54.69 -6.19
N ASN A 1034 -1.62 54.16 -6.95
CA ASN A 1034 -2.21 54.82 -8.12
C ASN A 1034 -3.31 55.84 -7.79
N ASN A 1035 -3.60 56.10 -6.51
CA ASN A 1035 -4.64 57.01 -6.05
C ASN A 1035 -6.03 56.71 -6.65
N GLU A 1036 -6.40 55.43 -6.75
CA GLU A 1036 -7.69 55.05 -7.33
C GLU A 1036 -8.86 55.54 -6.44
N PRO A 1037 -9.89 56.24 -6.98
CA PRO A 1037 -10.92 56.87 -6.17
C PRO A 1037 -11.81 55.91 -5.36
N THR A 1038 -12.10 54.73 -5.90
CA THR A 1038 -13.00 53.75 -5.28
C THR A 1038 -12.36 53.10 -4.06
N ILE A 1039 -11.08 52.68 -4.14
CA ILE A 1039 -10.36 52.10 -3.01
C ILE A 1039 -10.20 53.10 -1.86
N GLN A 1040 -9.98 54.38 -2.18
CA GLN A 1040 -9.96 55.46 -1.18
C GLN A 1040 -11.31 55.64 -0.47
N GLN A 1041 -12.42 55.44 -1.17
CA GLN A 1041 -13.76 55.47 -0.57
C GLN A 1041 -14.02 54.24 0.31
N LEU A 1042 -13.42 53.11 -0.03
CA LEU A 1042 -13.55 51.84 0.70
C LEU A 1042 -12.58 51.70 1.88
N THR A 1043 -11.63 52.62 2.07
CA THR A 1043 -10.66 52.60 3.18
C THR A 1043 -11.30 52.31 4.55
N PRO A 1044 -12.44 52.91 4.96
CA PRO A 1044 -13.06 52.60 6.25
C PRO A 1044 -13.47 51.13 6.44
N LYS A 1045 -13.79 50.41 5.35
CA LYS A 1045 -14.08 48.96 5.38
C LYS A 1045 -12.80 48.12 5.43
N LEU A 1046 -11.71 48.60 4.85
CA LEU A 1046 -10.44 47.87 4.77
C LEU A 1046 -9.61 47.93 6.07
N ILE A 1047 -9.72 48.99 6.87
CA ILE A 1047 -8.99 49.07 8.15
C ILE A 1047 -9.24 47.85 9.06
N PRO A 1048 -10.49 47.42 9.36
CA PRO A 1048 -10.72 46.24 10.18
C PRO A 1048 -10.26 44.94 9.51
N VAL A 1049 -10.26 44.87 8.17
CA VAL A 1049 -9.71 43.73 7.42
C VAL A 1049 -8.21 43.62 7.64
N PHE A 1050 -7.46 44.72 7.52
CA PHE A 1050 -6.02 44.75 7.81
C PHE A 1050 -5.72 44.35 9.27
N GLU A 1051 -6.61 44.70 10.21
CA GLU A 1051 -6.48 44.22 11.59
C GLU A 1051 -6.57 42.71 11.67
N ALA A 1052 -7.60 42.14 11.04
CA ALA A 1052 -7.88 40.72 11.08
C ALA A 1052 -6.73 39.89 10.52
N VAL A 1053 -6.20 40.24 9.33
CA VAL A 1053 -5.13 39.46 8.68
C VAL A 1053 -3.74 39.66 9.28
N LEU A 1054 -3.49 40.81 9.94
CA LEU A 1054 -2.26 41.00 10.70
C LEU A 1054 -2.32 40.35 12.09
N SER A 1055 -3.52 40.02 12.57
CA SER A 1055 -3.75 39.29 13.82
C SER A 1055 -3.57 37.79 13.62
N PRO A 1056 -3.40 37.00 14.70
CA PRO A 1056 -3.44 35.54 14.61
C PRO A 1056 -4.78 35.04 14.01
N PRO A 1057 -4.79 33.92 13.26
CA PRO A 1057 -3.63 33.07 12.91
C PRO A 1057 -2.61 33.75 12.00
N THR A 1058 -1.32 33.49 12.20
CA THR A 1058 -0.22 34.17 11.48
C THR A 1058 -0.04 33.68 10.05
N GLU A 1059 -0.44 32.44 9.80
CA GLU A 1059 -0.40 31.75 8.50
C GLU A 1059 -1.35 32.36 7.46
N GLN A 1060 -2.25 33.28 7.85
CA GLN A 1060 -3.08 34.02 6.90
C GLN A 1060 -2.26 34.82 5.86
N LEU A 1061 -1.03 35.20 6.20
CA LEU A 1061 -0.15 35.97 5.31
C LEU A 1061 1.27 35.42 5.39
N ASP A 1062 1.86 35.13 4.23
CA ASP A 1062 3.30 34.95 4.11
C ASP A 1062 4.06 36.25 4.50
N ASP A 1063 5.36 36.15 4.73
CA ASP A 1063 6.19 37.26 5.21
C ASP A 1063 6.22 38.47 4.24
N GLU A 1064 6.20 38.22 2.94
CA GLU A 1064 6.24 39.27 1.91
C GLU A 1064 4.90 40.01 1.85
N THR A 1065 3.80 39.27 1.77
CA THR A 1065 2.43 39.79 1.77
C THR A 1065 2.13 40.54 3.07
N ARG A 1066 2.59 40.03 4.22
CA ARG A 1066 2.50 40.72 5.51
C ARG A 1066 3.16 42.08 5.45
N GLU A 1067 4.36 42.17 4.87
CA GLU A 1067 5.06 43.44 4.72
C GLU A 1067 4.36 44.39 3.75
N ILE A 1068 3.73 43.89 2.67
CA ILE A 1068 2.87 44.69 1.78
C ILE A 1068 1.71 45.32 2.56
N VAL A 1069 1.03 44.53 3.39
CA VAL A 1069 -0.08 45.02 4.23
C VAL A 1069 0.41 46.07 5.23
N ARG A 1070 1.55 45.82 5.90
CA ARG A 1070 2.18 46.80 6.83
C ARG A 1070 2.50 48.12 6.15
N LYS A 1071 3.13 48.07 4.97
CA LYS A 1071 3.46 49.27 4.17
C LYS A 1071 2.21 50.02 3.73
N THR A 1072 1.16 49.30 3.35
CA THR A 1072 -0.14 49.89 2.99
C THR A 1072 -0.75 50.63 4.18
N VAL A 1073 -0.77 50.01 5.36
CA VAL A 1073 -1.24 50.65 6.61
C VAL A 1073 -0.41 51.89 6.94
N TYR A 1074 0.92 51.82 6.83
CA TYR A 1074 1.81 52.96 7.06
C TYR A 1074 1.52 54.13 6.09
N HIS A 1075 1.32 53.83 4.81
CA HIS A 1075 0.94 54.83 3.80
C HIS A 1075 -0.38 55.52 4.15
N LEU A 1076 -1.40 54.75 4.52
CA LEU A 1076 -2.72 55.27 4.89
C LEU A 1076 -2.69 56.11 6.18
N TYR A 1077 -1.90 55.70 7.17
CA TYR A 1077 -1.73 56.47 8.41
C TYR A 1077 -1.12 57.84 8.16
N ASN A 1078 -0.10 57.91 7.29
CA ASN A 1078 0.51 59.16 6.89
C ASN A 1078 -0.43 60.05 6.07
N ALA A 1079 -1.31 59.44 5.26
CA ALA A 1079 -2.30 60.18 4.48
C ALA A 1079 -3.43 60.76 5.35
N ASN A 1080 -3.98 59.98 6.28
CA ASN A 1080 -5.02 60.44 7.20
C ASN A 1080 -5.12 59.55 8.46
N GLN A 1081 -4.56 60.04 9.56
CA GLN A 1081 -4.57 59.37 10.86
C GLN A 1081 -5.99 59.09 11.39
N GLY A 1082 -6.99 59.88 10.96
CA GLY A 1082 -8.38 59.75 11.41
C GLY A 1082 -9.01 58.38 11.11
N PHE A 1083 -8.56 57.70 10.05
CA PHE A 1083 -9.08 56.38 9.65
C PHE A 1083 -8.90 55.30 10.73
N PHE A 1084 -7.90 55.44 11.59
CA PHE A 1084 -7.52 54.42 12.58
C PHE A 1084 -8.16 54.64 13.95
N SER A 1085 -8.97 55.70 14.12
CA SER A 1085 -9.53 56.09 15.42
C SER A 1085 -10.36 54.97 16.08
N ASN A 1086 -11.03 54.14 15.29
CA ASN A 1086 -11.86 53.02 15.76
C ASN A 1086 -11.11 51.67 15.78
N ASN A 1087 -9.90 51.60 15.22
CA ASN A 1087 -9.10 50.39 15.09
C ASN A 1087 -7.61 50.71 15.38
N PRO A 1088 -7.27 51.18 16.60
CA PRO A 1088 -5.91 51.62 16.92
C PRO A 1088 -4.90 50.45 16.96
N ASN A 1089 -5.38 49.23 17.15
CA ASN A 1089 -4.55 48.03 17.27
C ASN A 1089 -3.89 47.65 15.93
N VAL A 1090 -4.52 47.97 14.78
CA VAL A 1090 -3.87 47.89 13.45
C VAL A 1090 -2.50 48.54 13.41
N LEU A 1091 -2.34 49.73 14.02
CA LEU A 1091 -1.08 50.46 13.97
C LEU A 1091 0.03 49.72 14.73
N LYS A 1092 -0.32 49.05 15.82
CA LYS A 1092 0.60 48.23 16.61
C LYS A 1092 1.01 46.98 15.83
N LEU A 1093 0.04 46.26 15.26
CA LEU A 1093 0.29 45.07 14.45
C LEU A 1093 1.12 45.38 13.20
N ALA A 1094 0.92 46.57 12.63
CA ALA A 1094 1.66 47.06 11.47
C ALA A 1094 3.06 47.63 11.80
N GLY A 1095 3.44 47.73 13.08
CA GLY A 1095 4.73 48.31 13.49
C GLY A 1095 4.83 49.83 13.27
N VAL A 1096 3.70 50.53 13.19
CA VAL A 1096 3.60 51.98 12.99
C VAL A 1096 3.62 52.75 14.31
N ALA A 1097 3.26 52.09 15.42
CA ALA A 1097 3.08 52.66 16.76
C ALA A 1097 4.04 52.11 17.82
#